data_AF-A0A2L1GQ26-F1
#
_entry.id   AF-A0A2L1GQ26-F1
#
_cell.length_a   1.000
_cell.length_b   1.000
_cell.length_c   1.000
_cell.angle_alpha   90.00
_cell.angle_beta   90.00
_cell.angle_gamma   90.00
#
_symmetry.space_group_name_H-M   'P 1'
#
loop_
_entity.id
_entity.type
_entity.pdbx_description
1 polymer ?
#
loop_
_entity_poly.entity_id
_entity_poly.type
_entity_poly.pdbx_seq_one_letter_code
_entity_poly.pdbx_strand_id
1 'polypeptide(L)'
;MHQADRLSHLYLCGRAVCPAGVRGLWLVFLQALAGRASRPLALDLLGPGGLRRRFPGLLPAALRPPAAVCPAMALDSRHSADLSPGLFHGHALPPGHCRSGPLLSRRHCLGLGHERLFHRAGRISEPGQRLLPGFQDDASDCVGHLLCGPAGLRHDQQSQGRIGPSLMRAKNVARKGQQSRVGAGTGHTSMEERRMQGIRIFLSALTLALLALAMSAASAAAAIARKDAPVSPEQASNPKADPQDIILPMPCGLSMALRAVAVPGGLMHDRRIVMGLGNTDPERQLYERRFESHIAAPFTTADLPAAWQSRLDPNQQQGFTFYFLGKYEVSQYQWDAVMQESCPAGPPAEGDLPRREISWFDVQRFLQKYNAWLVANHPDKLPRFAGNENNIGFLRLPTEEEWEFAARGGSRVPGEDRDNNDIFPLGQDRLEDFGVFSGQSALTAPSAIGSRKAGPLQIYDTVGNVKEMVDGLFHFSVADMRENGEVFQRLHGAAGGMLCKGGSFRSTQQGVLPGWRDEVPLYTAKGETRPDDMGFRVALSGLNVGSGQRLATLKRENAGREAAQTAAATAAAQAGTGQHMAQTAPAATPLAELDRIAGTAPPEMQPALARLRNLLSDRQSAQERQRAEVLENTARALLYQAETIRGFAFRYFTLHANWLEYLEKHQGTDTNAAKQKIDQRLDEYYQLLLTAANYYKSTLARVSEAEPAEVADIIGRFRQEYSADDSLSRHMRENIASVDKHLKAARSQGIAALDQKQICRDIIPDVHLKALPLKKREGR
;
A
#
# COMPACT_ATOMS: atom_id res chain seq x y z
N MET A 1 -2.08 -76.62 28.23
CA MET A 1 -1.90 -77.90 27.51
C MET A 1 -0.59 -77.85 26.73
N HIS A 2 -0.02 -78.99 26.34
CA HIS A 2 1.15 -79.05 25.43
C HIS A 2 0.80 -78.42 24.06
N GLN A 3 1.73 -78.07 23.17
CA GLN A 3 3.13 -78.50 22.91
C GLN A 3 3.88 -77.28 22.27
N ALA A 4 5.16 -76.97 22.48
CA ALA A 4 6.39 -77.67 22.02
C ALA A 4 6.31 -78.02 20.51
N ASP A 5 7.25 -77.69 19.60
CA ASP A 5 8.71 -77.50 19.62
C ASP A 5 9.17 -76.85 18.26
N ARG A 6 10.40 -76.45 17.88
CA ARG A 6 11.80 -76.41 18.44
C ARG A 6 12.70 -75.50 17.54
N LEU A 7 13.82 -74.97 18.07
CA LEU A 7 15.19 -74.78 17.46
C LEU A 7 15.37 -73.92 16.16
N SER A 8 16.24 -72.88 16.06
CA SER A 8 17.74 -72.80 16.15
C SER A 8 18.46 -73.01 14.79
N HIS A 9 19.69 -72.53 14.46
CA HIS A 9 20.74 -71.73 15.13
C HIS A 9 21.83 -71.25 14.10
N LEU A 10 22.77 -70.37 14.51
CA LEU A 10 24.19 -70.22 14.00
C LEU A 10 24.43 -69.74 12.53
N TYR A 11 25.55 -69.13 12.11
CA TYR A 11 26.50 -68.14 12.72
C TYR A 11 27.48 -67.54 11.65
N LEU A 12 28.05 -66.36 11.94
CA LEU A 12 29.29 -65.69 11.41
C LEU A 12 29.78 -65.75 9.92
N CYS A 13 29.94 -64.54 9.36
CA CYS A 13 31.07 -63.97 8.59
C CYS A 13 31.79 -64.69 7.41
N GLY A 14 31.84 -64.00 6.25
CA GLY A 14 32.82 -64.21 5.16
C GLY A 14 32.80 -63.04 4.14
N ARG A 15 33.90 -62.79 3.41
CA ARG A 15 34.04 -61.70 2.40
C ARG A 15 34.01 -62.23 0.95
N ALA A 16 33.48 -61.39 0.04
CA ALA A 16 34.03 -61.02 -1.29
C ALA A 16 33.29 -61.44 -2.60
N VAL A 17 33.53 -60.59 -3.61
CA VAL A 17 33.37 -60.73 -5.08
C VAL A 17 31.95 -60.63 -5.69
N CYS A 18 31.87 -59.95 -6.84
CA CYS A 18 30.67 -59.74 -7.68
C CYS A 18 30.54 -60.80 -8.78
N PRO A 19 29.43 -60.79 -9.55
CA PRO A 19 29.54 -61.05 -10.99
C PRO A 19 28.80 -60.05 -11.90
N ALA A 20 29.20 -60.01 -13.18
CA ALA A 20 28.50 -59.37 -14.31
C ALA A 20 27.63 -60.43 -15.06
N GLY A 21 26.98 -60.21 -16.20
CA GLY A 21 26.93 -59.09 -17.17
C GLY A 21 25.65 -59.23 -18.02
N VAL A 22 25.57 -59.18 -19.37
CA VAL A 22 26.49 -59.08 -20.55
C VAL A 22 25.55 -58.62 -21.72
N ARG A 23 25.87 -57.88 -22.80
CA ARG A 23 27.10 -57.58 -23.60
C ARG A 23 27.25 -56.02 -23.73
N GLY A 24 27.67 -55.29 -24.78
CA GLY A 24 28.09 -55.47 -26.20
C GLY A 24 27.57 -54.28 -27.06
N LEU A 25 27.92 -54.01 -28.32
CA LEU A 25 28.83 -54.64 -29.30
C LEU A 25 29.48 -53.56 -30.24
N TRP A 26 30.80 -53.67 -30.46
CA TRP A 26 31.57 -53.30 -31.69
C TRP A 26 31.83 -51.83 -32.13
N LEU A 27 32.75 -51.71 -33.12
CA LEU A 27 33.60 -50.55 -33.48
C LEU A 27 33.48 -50.14 -34.97
N VAL A 28 34.25 -49.08 -35.34
CA VAL A 28 34.83 -48.74 -36.67
C VAL A 28 33.96 -47.91 -37.63
N PHE A 29 34.34 -46.64 -37.90
CA PHE A 29 34.87 -46.17 -39.21
C PHE A 29 35.35 -44.70 -39.22
N LEU A 30 35.95 -44.28 -40.34
CA LEU A 30 36.56 -42.97 -40.61
C LEU A 30 35.98 -42.34 -41.90
N GLN A 31 36.00 -41.00 -41.97
CA GLN A 31 35.95 -40.13 -43.17
C GLN A 31 34.66 -39.97 -44.02
N ALA A 32 34.60 -38.78 -44.66
CA ALA A 32 33.95 -38.43 -45.94
C ALA A 32 32.40 -38.30 -46.00
N LEU A 33 31.79 -37.44 -46.85
CA LEU A 33 32.26 -36.25 -47.60
C LEU A 33 31.05 -35.40 -48.10
N ALA A 34 31.24 -34.07 -48.23
CA ALA A 34 30.53 -33.10 -49.11
C ALA A 34 28.97 -32.98 -49.10
N GLY A 35 28.36 -31.86 -49.51
CA GLY A 35 28.91 -30.51 -49.76
C GLY A 35 28.21 -29.69 -50.87
N ARG A 36 27.83 -28.43 -50.57
CA ARG A 36 27.62 -27.25 -51.46
C ARG A 36 27.32 -26.05 -50.53
N ALA A 37 27.98 -24.87 -50.53
CA ALA A 37 28.62 -24.02 -51.56
C ALA A 37 27.59 -23.31 -52.47
N SER A 38 27.67 -22.00 -52.78
CA SER A 38 28.74 -20.97 -52.70
C SER A 38 28.17 -19.60 -52.20
N ARG A 39 28.89 -18.57 -51.68
CA ARG A 39 30.09 -17.79 -52.14
C ARG A 39 29.88 -17.01 -53.46
N PRO A 40 30.58 -15.88 -53.74
CA PRO A 40 31.69 -15.19 -53.02
C PRO A 40 31.30 -13.74 -52.57
N LEU A 41 32.09 -12.85 -51.93
CA LEU A 41 33.54 -12.64 -51.66
C LEU A 41 34.33 -11.86 -52.76
N ALA A 42 34.93 -10.71 -52.38
CA ALA A 42 35.98 -9.99 -53.12
C ALA A 42 36.98 -9.36 -52.13
N LEU A 43 38.29 -9.37 -52.45
CA LEU A 43 39.38 -8.90 -51.57
C LEU A 43 40.68 -8.71 -52.38
N ASP A 44 41.29 -7.52 -52.30
CA ASP A 44 42.56 -7.12 -52.94
C ASP A 44 43.21 -5.98 -52.12
N LEU A 45 44.53 -5.66 -52.17
CA LEU A 45 45.75 -6.47 -52.32
C LEU A 45 46.97 -5.62 -51.82
N LEU A 46 48.01 -6.29 -51.30
CA LEU A 46 49.44 -5.90 -51.08
C LEU A 46 49.92 -4.41 -51.03
N GLY A 47 50.80 -4.11 -50.05
CA GLY A 47 51.72 -2.95 -50.07
C GLY A 47 52.71 -2.93 -48.88
N PRO A 48 54.04 -3.01 -49.07
CA PRO A 48 55.02 -3.14 -47.97
C PRO A 48 55.87 -1.87 -47.72
N GLY A 49 56.37 -1.72 -46.49
CA GLY A 49 57.41 -0.73 -46.16
C GLY A 49 57.86 -0.80 -44.69
N GLY A 50 59.16 -0.90 -44.44
CA GLY A 50 59.71 -0.94 -43.07
C GLY A 50 61.14 -0.41 -43.00
N LEU A 51 61.45 0.32 -41.92
CA LEU A 51 62.78 0.88 -41.68
C LEU A 51 63.08 0.96 -40.17
N ARG A 52 64.26 0.48 -39.76
CA ARG A 52 64.74 0.50 -38.37
C ARG A 52 65.55 1.77 -38.09
N ARG A 53 65.49 2.32 -36.85
CA ARG A 53 66.68 2.90 -36.17
C ARG A 53 66.51 3.12 -34.64
N ARG A 54 67.28 2.33 -33.88
CA ARG A 54 67.96 2.57 -32.58
C ARG A 54 67.22 3.15 -31.33
N PHE A 55 67.21 2.30 -30.29
CA PHE A 55 67.24 2.58 -28.83
C PHE A 55 68.52 3.36 -28.39
N PRO A 56 68.74 3.78 -27.10
CA PRO A 56 68.11 3.40 -25.80
C PRO A 56 67.51 4.60 -25.00
N GLY A 57 66.88 4.51 -23.83
CA GLY A 57 66.59 3.50 -22.79
C GLY A 57 65.56 4.13 -21.80
N LEU A 58 65.18 3.63 -20.62
CA LEU A 58 65.65 2.53 -19.77
C LEU A 58 64.46 1.66 -19.27
N LEU A 59 64.79 0.46 -18.78
CA LEU A 59 63.96 -0.48 -18.01
C LEU A 59 64.39 -0.41 -16.51
N PRO A 60 63.74 -1.08 -15.51
CA PRO A 60 62.89 -2.27 -15.65
C PRO A 60 61.61 -2.39 -14.78
N ALA A 61 60.78 -3.36 -15.20
CA ALA A 61 59.99 -4.36 -14.46
C ALA A 61 59.42 -4.10 -13.05
N ALA A 62 58.17 -4.57 -12.87
CA ALA A 62 57.50 -4.72 -11.58
C ALA A 62 57.95 -5.99 -10.82
N LEU A 63 57.79 -5.97 -9.48
CA LEU A 63 57.81 -7.14 -8.60
C LEU A 63 56.67 -7.04 -7.56
N ARG A 64 56.23 -8.18 -7.02
CA ARG A 64 55.16 -8.29 -6.01
C ARG A 64 55.72 -8.35 -4.56
N PRO A 65 54.89 -8.25 -3.50
CA PRO A 65 55.27 -7.54 -2.26
C PRO A 65 55.95 -8.42 -1.20
N PRO A 66 56.38 -7.78 -0.10
CA PRO A 66 55.90 -8.24 1.21
C PRO A 66 55.43 -7.13 2.18
N ALA A 67 54.47 -7.51 3.02
CA ALA A 67 54.28 -7.17 4.44
C ALA A 67 54.53 -5.75 5.04
N ALA A 68 53.45 -5.22 5.62
CA ALA A 68 53.32 -4.75 7.02
C ALA A 68 53.68 -3.29 7.43
N VAL A 69 53.31 -3.02 8.70
CA VAL A 69 53.57 -1.86 9.57
C VAL A 69 52.73 -0.59 9.35
N CYS A 70 51.78 -0.36 10.26
CA CYS A 70 51.26 0.98 10.57
C CYS A 70 52.19 1.66 11.60
N PRO A 71 52.59 2.92 11.42
CA PRO A 71 53.17 3.73 12.49
C PRO A 71 52.06 4.37 13.35
N ALA A 72 52.33 4.55 14.64
CA ALA A 72 51.53 5.38 15.53
C ALA A 72 52.41 6.49 16.12
N MET A 73 51.92 7.73 16.06
CA MET A 73 52.37 8.85 16.91
C MET A 73 51.07 9.53 17.40
N ALA A 74 50.78 9.65 18.69
CA ALA A 74 51.58 10.11 19.83
C ALA A 74 51.87 11.62 19.77
N LEU A 75 51.09 12.37 20.53
CA LEU A 75 51.41 13.71 21.01
C LEU A 75 51.03 13.77 22.50
N ASP A 76 51.89 14.38 23.31
CA ASP A 76 51.80 14.40 24.77
C ASP A 76 51.24 15.75 25.29
N SER A 77 50.84 15.70 26.55
CA SER A 77 50.22 16.73 27.39
C SER A 77 51.10 17.93 27.76
N ARG A 78 50.43 19.01 28.17
CA ARG A 78 50.71 20.01 29.25
C ARG A 78 49.75 21.22 29.04
N HIS A 79 49.28 21.98 30.04
CA HIS A 79 49.60 22.05 31.48
C HIS A 79 48.39 22.54 32.32
N SER A 80 48.44 22.30 33.65
CA SER A 80 47.87 23.05 34.83
C SER A 80 46.93 24.26 34.63
N ALA A 81 45.94 24.58 35.49
CA ALA A 81 45.38 24.02 36.75
C ALA A 81 43.87 24.49 36.85
N ASP A 82 43.02 24.20 37.86
CA ASP A 82 43.23 24.33 39.31
C ASP A 82 42.13 23.66 40.19
N LEU A 83 42.48 23.45 41.47
CA LEU A 83 41.68 23.21 42.70
C LEU A 83 40.31 22.46 42.73
N SER A 84 40.22 21.53 43.68
CA SER A 84 39.04 20.77 44.19
C SER A 84 38.56 21.37 45.55
N PRO A 85 37.55 20.85 46.33
CA PRO A 85 36.85 19.54 46.27
C PRO A 85 35.33 19.49 46.55
N GLY A 86 34.71 18.31 46.42
CA GLY A 86 33.31 18.03 46.82
C GLY A 86 32.86 16.56 46.67
N LEU A 87 32.91 15.80 47.76
CA LEU A 87 32.61 14.35 47.90
C LEU A 87 31.32 13.88 47.17
N PHE A 88 31.35 12.85 46.30
CA PHE A 88 31.42 11.39 46.55
C PHE A 88 30.14 10.70 47.08
N HIS A 89 29.49 9.91 46.21
CA HIS A 89 28.98 8.52 46.34
C HIS A 89 28.39 8.16 44.94
N GLY A 90 28.51 6.98 44.33
CA GLY A 90 28.68 5.59 44.82
C GLY A 90 27.42 4.82 44.40
N HIS A 91 27.39 3.92 43.42
CA HIS A 91 28.24 2.74 43.23
C HIS A 91 28.62 2.44 41.76
N ALA A 92 29.60 1.54 41.56
CA ALA A 92 30.07 1.06 40.25
C ALA A 92 29.63 -0.39 39.94
N LEU A 93 29.57 -0.73 38.65
CA LEU A 93 29.45 -2.11 38.14
C LEU A 93 30.86 -2.71 37.88
N PRO A 94 31.13 -3.98 38.25
CA PRO A 94 32.39 -4.66 37.92
C PRO A 94 32.39 -5.29 36.50
N PRO A 95 33.56 -5.61 35.91
CA PRO A 95 33.70 -5.85 34.47
C PRO A 95 34.12 -7.29 34.06
N GLY A 96 34.15 -7.53 32.74
CA GLY A 96 34.76 -8.70 32.08
C GLY A 96 33.79 -9.49 31.20
N HIS A 97 34.19 -10.14 30.11
CA HIS A 97 35.48 -10.18 29.40
C HIS A 97 35.24 -10.50 27.91
N CYS A 98 36.03 -9.92 27.00
CA CYS A 98 36.09 -10.37 25.61
C CYS A 98 37.00 -11.61 25.46
N ARG A 99 36.56 -12.61 24.69
CA ARG A 99 37.39 -13.65 24.06
C ARG A 99 36.91 -13.88 22.62
N SER A 100 37.79 -14.38 21.76
CA SER A 100 37.68 -14.23 20.30
C SER A 100 37.60 -15.56 19.53
N GLY A 101 36.54 -15.68 18.72
CA GLY A 101 36.42 -16.61 17.57
C GLY A 101 36.23 -18.11 17.89
N PRO A 102 36.08 -18.96 16.85
CA PRO A 102 36.04 -18.66 15.42
C PRO A 102 34.67 -18.96 14.74
N LEU A 103 34.56 -18.63 13.45
CA LEU A 103 33.44 -19.00 12.57
C LEU A 103 33.44 -20.50 12.24
N LEU A 104 32.27 -21.14 12.20
CA LEU A 104 32.03 -22.30 11.33
C LEU A 104 30.54 -22.46 10.96
N SER A 105 30.31 -22.85 9.71
CA SER A 105 28.98 -22.98 9.09
C SER A 105 28.18 -24.17 9.62
N ARG A 106 26.86 -23.98 9.81
CA ARG A 106 25.86 -24.99 9.44
C ARG A 106 24.50 -24.36 9.12
N ARG A 107 24.06 -24.52 7.86
CA ARG A 107 22.65 -24.35 7.48
C ARG A 107 21.81 -25.39 8.22
N HIS A 108 20.58 -25.05 8.60
CA HIS A 108 19.49 -26.01 8.76
C HIS A 108 18.24 -25.45 8.08
N CYS A 109 17.81 -26.12 7.01
CA CYS A 109 16.49 -25.93 6.44
C CYS A 109 15.53 -26.84 7.22
N LEU A 110 14.45 -26.29 7.78
CA LEU A 110 13.30 -27.11 8.20
C LEU A 110 12.29 -27.08 7.05
N GLY A 111 12.12 -28.24 6.41
CA GLY A 111 11.15 -28.41 5.33
C GLY A 111 9.74 -28.56 5.88
N LEU A 112 8.79 -27.80 5.35
CA LEU A 112 7.37 -28.04 5.56
C LEU A 112 6.95 -29.26 4.71
N GLY A 113 6.62 -30.37 5.38
CA GLY A 113 6.13 -31.57 4.72
C GLY A 113 4.70 -31.39 4.24
N HIS A 114 4.44 -31.65 2.96
CA HIS A 114 3.10 -31.94 2.47
C HIS A 114 2.65 -33.32 2.98
N GLU A 115 1.50 -33.39 3.65
CA GLU A 115 0.70 -34.61 3.67
C GLU A 115 -0.69 -34.34 3.09
N ARG A 116 -1.22 -35.32 2.35
CA ARG A 116 -2.52 -35.25 1.68
C ARG A 116 -3.50 -36.13 2.45
N LEU A 117 -4.56 -35.55 3.02
CA LEU A 117 -5.62 -36.34 3.64
C LEU A 117 -6.64 -36.80 2.58
N PHE A 118 -6.72 -38.12 2.42
CA PHE A 118 -7.77 -38.78 1.62
C PHE A 118 -9.10 -38.75 2.39
N HIS A 119 -10.13 -38.10 1.84
CA HIS A 119 -11.50 -38.40 2.23
C HIS A 119 -12.01 -39.63 1.46
N ARG A 120 -12.27 -40.72 2.18
CA ARG A 120 -12.95 -41.92 1.67
C ARG A 120 -14.32 -42.01 2.32
N ALA A 121 -15.38 -42.13 1.52
CA ALA A 121 -16.76 -42.09 2.00
C ALA A 121 -17.14 -43.31 2.86
N GLY A 122 -17.98 -43.08 3.87
CA GLY A 122 -18.70 -44.10 4.65
C GLY A 122 -20.18 -43.72 4.77
N ARG A 123 -21.08 -44.71 4.70
CA ARG A 123 -22.54 -44.49 4.70
C ARG A 123 -23.18 -44.95 6.03
N ILE A 124 -23.97 -44.08 6.64
CA ILE A 124 -25.07 -44.37 7.59
C ILE A 124 -26.08 -43.24 7.34
N SER A 125 -27.26 -43.36 6.70
CA SER A 125 -28.39 -44.30 6.75
C SER A 125 -29.44 -43.96 7.84
N GLU A 126 -30.42 -43.13 7.48
CA GLU A 126 -31.68 -42.92 8.22
C GLU A 126 -32.91 -43.23 7.33
N PRO A 127 -34.04 -43.69 7.89
CA PRO A 127 -35.29 -43.94 7.17
C PRO A 127 -36.29 -42.77 7.30
N GLY A 128 -36.79 -42.25 6.18
CA GLY A 128 -37.68 -41.07 6.17
C GLY A 128 -39.18 -41.33 5.92
N GLN A 129 -39.94 -40.25 5.80
CA GLN A 129 -41.26 -40.14 5.15
C GLN A 129 -41.27 -38.80 4.39
N ARG A 130 -41.48 -38.79 3.05
CA ARG A 130 -42.77 -38.61 2.33
C ARG A 130 -43.42 -37.23 2.60
N LEU A 131 -43.73 -36.39 1.59
CA LEU A 131 -43.97 -36.63 0.15
C LEU A 131 -43.42 -35.53 -0.82
N LEU A 132 -43.36 -35.90 -2.10
CA LEU A 132 -43.13 -35.10 -3.33
C LEU A 132 -44.48 -34.54 -3.87
N PRO A 133 -44.57 -33.86 -5.05
CA PRO A 133 -43.54 -33.37 -6.00
C PRO A 133 -43.63 -31.84 -6.28
N GLY A 134 -42.76 -31.21 -7.09
CA GLY A 134 -41.56 -31.68 -7.81
C GLY A 134 -41.40 -31.02 -9.21
N PHE A 135 -40.35 -31.42 -9.94
CA PHE A 135 -40.04 -31.09 -11.35
C PHE A 135 -39.68 -29.62 -11.69
N GLN A 136 -38.65 -29.35 -12.50
CA GLN A 136 -37.49 -30.18 -12.90
C GLN A 136 -36.32 -29.30 -13.39
N ASP A 137 -35.13 -29.91 -13.42
CA ASP A 137 -33.99 -29.79 -14.36
C ASP A 137 -34.21 -28.88 -15.60
N ASP A 138 -33.21 -28.16 -16.12
CA ASP A 138 -31.91 -28.73 -16.54
C ASP A 138 -30.72 -27.74 -16.52
N ALA A 139 -29.51 -28.29 -16.65
CA ALA A 139 -28.27 -27.53 -16.82
C ALA A 139 -27.31 -28.21 -17.81
N SER A 140 -26.72 -27.45 -18.74
CA SER A 140 -25.47 -27.81 -19.45
C SER A 140 -24.97 -26.69 -20.38
N ASP A 141 -23.66 -26.47 -20.41
CA ASP A 141 -22.77 -26.37 -21.60
C ASP A 141 -23.09 -25.39 -22.78
N CYS A 142 -22.13 -24.85 -23.55
CA CYS A 142 -20.68 -24.72 -23.42
C CYS A 142 -20.16 -23.63 -24.42
N VAL A 143 -18.83 -23.40 -24.41
CA VAL A 143 -17.92 -23.01 -25.54
C VAL A 143 -18.60 -22.70 -26.90
N GLY A 144 -18.32 -21.60 -27.61
CA GLY A 144 -17.25 -20.59 -27.49
C GLY A 144 -16.93 -19.96 -28.88
N HIS A 145 -15.83 -19.20 -28.97
CA HIS A 145 -15.39 -18.38 -30.13
C HIS A 145 -16.28 -17.14 -30.47
N LEU A 146 -15.75 -15.92 -30.65
CA LEU A 146 -14.76 -15.38 -31.61
C LEU A 146 -15.28 -15.30 -33.06
N LEU A 147 -15.79 -14.12 -33.47
CA LEU A 147 -15.11 -13.22 -34.42
C LEU A 147 -15.87 -11.89 -34.65
N CYS A 148 -15.28 -11.03 -35.49
CA CYS A 148 -15.62 -9.62 -35.74
C CYS A 148 -17.05 -9.32 -36.25
N GLY A 149 -17.49 -8.06 -36.07
CA GLY A 149 -18.57 -7.44 -36.87
C GLY A 149 -18.11 -7.07 -38.30
N PRO A 150 -18.79 -6.15 -39.04
CA PRO A 150 -19.41 -4.92 -38.51
C PRO A 150 -20.76 -4.54 -39.18
N ALA A 151 -21.13 -3.25 -39.03
CA ALA A 151 -22.14 -2.51 -39.80
C ALA A 151 -23.62 -2.93 -39.62
N GLY A 152 -24.41 -2.06 -38.98
CA GLY A 152 -25.85 -2.23 -38.82
C GLY A 152 -26.67 -1.49 -39.88
N LEU A 153 -27.99 -1.47 -39.68
CA LEU A 153 -28.93 -0.56 -40.36
C LEU A 153 -30.12 -0.26 -39.43
N ARG A 154 -30.84 0.83 -39.71
CA ARG A 154 -32.03 1.23 -38.94
C ARG A 154 -33.27 0.50 -39.46
N HIS A 155 -34.28 0.38 -38.61
CA HIS A 155 -35.66 0.51 -39.07
C HIS A 155 -36.56 1.14 -38.01
N ASP A 156 -37.37 2.13 -38.41
CA ASP A 156 -38.48 2.65 -37.61
C ASP A 156 -39.63 1.64 -37.56
N GLN A 157 -40.46 1.69 -36.50
CA GLN A 157 -41.87 2.05 -36.68
C GLN A 157 -42.67 2.30 -35.38
N GLN A 158 -43.55 3.32 -35.45
CA GLN A 158 -44.87 3.46 -34.79
C GLN A 158 -44.98 3.63 -33.25
N SER A 159 -46.08 4.17 -32.70
CA SER A 159 -46.65 5.54 -32.88
C SER A 159 -47.89 5.74 -31.98
N GLN A 160 -48.14 7.00 -31.53
CA GLN A 160 -49.34 7.45 -30.78
C GLN A 160 -49.42 6.86 -29.34
N GLY A 161 -50.09 7.43 -28.32
CA GLY A 161 -50.95 8.60 -28.10
C GLY A 161 -51.84 8.32 -26.86
N ARG A 162 -52.45 9.25 -26.10
CA ARG A 162 -52.58 10.72 -26.14
C ARG A 162 -53.26 11.21 -24.82
N ILE A 163 -53.26 12.52 -24.53
CA ILE A 163 -54.16 13.26 -23.60
C ILE A 163 -53.85 13.22 -22.07
N GLY A 164 -54.10 14.36 -21.41
CA GLY A 164 -54.26 14.58 -19.95
C GLY A 164 -55.09 15.87 -19.71
N PRO A 165 -55.18 16.42 -18.48
CA PRO A 165 -55.56 17.84 -18.24
C PRO A 165 -54.45 18.62 -17.45
N SER A 166 -54.12 19.88 -17.75
CA SER A 166 -54.84 21.16 -17.47
C SER A 166 -54.90 21.50 -15.96
N LEU A 167 -54.75 22.73 -15.43
CA LEU A 167 -54.89 24.15 -15.83
C LEU A 167 -53.74 24.98 -15.13
N MET A 168 -53.44 26.29 -15.21
CA MET A 168 -53.68 27.55 -15.99
C MET A 168 -52.74 28.67 -15.40
N ARG A 169 -52.56 29.94 -15.85
CA ARG A 169 -52.61 30.66 -17.15
C ARG A 169 -52.33 32.18 -16.97
N ALA A 170 -51.10 32.68 -17.17
CA ALA A 170 -50.77 34.12 -17.34
C ALA A 170 -49.72 34.31 -18.46
N LYS A 171 -50.05 34.76 -19.68
CA LYS A 171 -50.51 36.09 -20.17
C LYS A 171 -49.48 37.23 -20.04
N ASN A 172 -48.86 37.59 -21.17
CA ASN A 172 -48.71 38.98 -21.59
C ASN A 172 -48.81 39.08 -23.13
N VAL A 173 -49.13 40.26 -23.69
CA VAL A 173 -49.53 40.41 -25.12
C VAL A 173 -48.92 41.66 -25.74
N ALA A 174 -48.41 41.56 -26.97
CA ALA A 174 -47.99 42.69 -27.81
C ALA A 174 -48.59 42.61 -29.23
N ARG A 175 -48.77 43.76 -29.88
CA ARG A 175 -49.31 43.94 -31.25
C ARG A 175 -48.15 43.88 -32.27
N LYS A 176 -48.25 43.26 -33.44
CA LYS A 176 -49.22 43.35 -34.57
C LYS A 176 -49.01 44.59 -35.46
N GLY A 177 -48.49 44.34 -36.66
CA GLY A 177 -48.40 45.26 -37.82
C GLY A 177 -47.76 44.51 -39.00
N GLN A 178 -47.98 44.85 -40.28
CA GLN A 178 -49.03 45.68 -40.86
C GLN A 178 -49.23 45.25 -42.34
N GLN A 179 -50.44 45.35 -42.89
CA GLN A 179 -50.71 44.95 -44.29
C GLN A 179 -50.28 46.05 -45.28
N SER A 180 -49.78 45.65 -46.44
CA SER A 180 -49.84 46.44 -47.68
C SER A 180 -50.20 45.53 -48.87
N ARG A 181 -50.63 46.11 -49.99
CA ARG A 181 -51.33 45.41 -51.08
C ARG A 181 -50.39 44.68 -52.05
N VAL A 182 -50.82 43.52 -52.53
CA VAL A 182 -50.38 42.99 -53.83
C VAL A 182 -51.10 43.78 -54.93
N GLY A 183 -50.33 44.30 -55.89
CA GLY A 183 -50.80 44.71 -57.21
C GLY A 183 -50.17 43.79 -58.26
N ALA A 184 -50.93 43.39 -59.28
CA ALA A 184 -50.43 42.46 -60.29
C ALA A 184 -49.45 43.13 -61.25
N GLY A 185 -48.35 42.45 -61.57
CA GLY A 185 -47.36 42.86 -62.57
C GLY A 185 -46.77 41.63 -63.26
N THR A 186 -47.19 41.38 -64.50
CA THR A 186 -46.72 40.24 -65.31
C THR A 186 -45.34 40.54 -65.90
N GLY A 187 -44.34 39.73 -65.56
CA GLY A 187 -43.00 39.80 -66.15
C GLY A 187 -42.42 38.40 -66.42
N HIS A 188 -42.33 38.01 -67.68
CA HIS A 188 -41.56 36.83 -68.08
C HIS A 188 -40.05 37.15 -67.94
N THR A 189 -39.43 36.64 -66.88
CA THR A 189 -37.97 36.44 -66.83
C THR A 189 -37.63 35.16 -67.58
N SER A 190 -36.61 35.19 -68.44
CA SER A 190 -36.29 34.05 -69.31
C SER A 190 -35.83 32.85 -68.48
N MET A 191 -36.19 31.65 -68.95
CA MET A 191 -35.71 30.39 -68.38
C MET A 191 -34.17 30.28 -68.45
N GLU A 192 -33.53 30.99 -69.39
CA GLU A 192 -32.08 31.07 -69.50
C GLU A 192 -31.43 31.93 -68.42
N GLU A 193 -32.04 33.05 -68.02
CA GLU A 193 -31.50 33.91 -66.97
C GLU A 193 -31.42 33.18 -65.63
N ARG A 194 -32.45 32.39 -65.31
CA ARG A 194 -32.49 31.54 -64.12
C ARG A 194 -31.44 30.42 -64.18
N ARG A 195 -31.19 29.85 -65.37
CA ARG A 195 -30.07 28.90 -65.57
C ARG A 195 -28.71 29.57 -65.38
N MET A 196 -28.48 30.77 -65.95
CA MET A 196 -27.23 31.51 -65.76
C MET A 196 -27.02 31.96 -64.31
N GLN A 197 -28.06 32.38 -63.59
CA GLN A 197 -27.96 32.65 -62.15
C GLN A 197 -27.62 31.38 -61.37
N GLY A 198 -28.27 30.25 -61.65
CA GLY A 198 -27.95 28.96 -61.03
C GLY A 198 -26.48 28.54 -61.25
N ILE A 199 -25.99 28.64 -62.50
CA ILE A 199 -24.60 28.34 -62.85
C ILE A 199 -23.62 29.30 -62.14
N ARG A 200 -23.91 30.61 -62.08
CA ARG A 200 -23.07 31.58 -61.37
C ARG A 200 -23.03 31.32 -59.86
N ILE A 201 -24.17 30.99 -59.24
CA ILE A 201 -24.23 30.63 -57.81
C ILE A 201 -23.45 29.33 -57.55
N PHE A 202 -23.58 28.33 -58.42
CA PHE A 202 -22.85 27.06 -58.28
C PHE A 202 -21.34 27.24 -58.45
N LEU A 203 -20.90 28.04 -59.43
CA LEU A 203 -19.48 28.37 -59.61
C LEU A 203 -18.92 29.18 -58.43
N SER A 204 -19.66 30.15 -57.91
CA SER A 204 -19.26 30.91 -56.71
C SER A 204 -19.20 30.04 -55.45
N ALA A 205 -20.11 29.08 -55.29
CA ALA A 205 -20.05 28.11 -54.20
C ALA A 205 -18.85 27.15 -54.35
N LEU A 206 -18.56 26.71 -55.58
CA LEU A 206 -17.43 25.85 -55.89
C LEU A 206 -16.09 26.56 -55.66
N THR A 207 -15.95 27.83 -56.04
CA THR A 207 -14.72 28.60 -55.75
C THR A 207 -14.57 28.89 -54.26
N LEU A 208 -15.66 29.16 -53.52
CA LEU A 208 -15.60 29.29 -52.06
C LEU A 208 -15.18 27.96 -51.40
N ALA A 209 -15.70 26.82 -51.86
CA ALA A 209 -15.33 25.50 -51.37
C ALA A 209 -13.86 25.15 -51.68
N LEU A 210 -13.36 25.51 -52.88
CA LEU A 210 -11.96 25.33 -53.25
C LEU A 210 -11.02 26.25 -52.46
N LEU A 211 -11.43 27.49 -52.17
CA LEU A 211 -10.70 28.40 -51.27
C LEU A 211 -10.67 27.87 -49.83
N ALA A 212 -11.78 27.32 -49.33
CA ALA A 212 -11.85 26.69 -48.03
C ALA A 212 -10.93 25.44 -47.95
N LEU A 213 -10.93 24.60 -49.00
CA LEU A 213 -10.00 23.46 -49.11
C LEU A 213 -8.54 23.92 -49.15
N ALA A 214 -8.22 24.97 -49.93
CA ALA A 214 -6.87 25.51 -50.02
C ALA A 214 -6.39 26.08 -48.68
N MET A 215 -7.24 26.80 -47.95
CA MET A 215 -6.91 27.28 -46.60
C MET A 215 -6.80 26.14 -45.58
N SER A 216 -7.63 25.09 -45.66
CA SER A 216 -7.46 23.91 -44.81
C SER A 216 -6.17 23.14 -45.12
N ALA A 217 -5.79 23.06 -46.39
CA ALA A 217 -4.54 22.41 -46.82
C ALA A 217 -3.31 23.22 -46.39
N ALA A 218 -3.34 24.55 -46.48
CA ALA A 218 -2.28 25.41 -45.96
C ALA A 218 -2.14 25.31 -44.43
N SER A 219 -3.26 25.24 -43.70
CA SER A 219 -3.28 25.03 -42.25
C SER A 219 -2.73 23.64 -41.87
N ALA A 220 -3.12 22.59 -42.59
CA ALA A 220 -2.59 21.24 -42.41
C ALA A 220 -1.09 21.16 -42.72
N ALA A 221 -0.61 21.79 -43.79
CA ALA A 221 0.80 21.87 -44.12
C ALA A 221 1.62 22.62 -43.04
N ALA A 222 1.08 23.72 -42.49
CA ALA A 222 1.70 24.44 -41.38
C ALA A 222 1.69 23.64 -40.06
N ALA A 223 0.67 22.81 -39.83
CA ALA A 223 0.63 21.90 -38.69
C ALA A 223 1.65 20.76 -38.82
N ILE A 224 1.82 20.19 -40.02
CA ILE A 224 2.84 19.18 -40.32
C ILE A 224 4.25 19.79 -40.19
N ALA A 225 4.49 20.97 -40.78
CA ALA A 225 5.79 21.67 -40.69
C ALA A 225 6.19 22.09 -39.26
N ARG A 226 5.23 22.15 -38.32
CA ARG A 226 5.51 22.34 -36.88
C ARG A 226 5.88 21.05 -36.15
N LYS A 227 5.53 19.87 -36.69
CA LYS A 227 5.76 18.59 -36.01
C LYS A 227 7.25 18.19 -36.00
N ASP A 228 7.99 18.60 -37.02
CA ASP A 228 9.41 18.24 -37.19
C ASP A 228 10.38 19.37 -36.78
N ALA A 229 9.87 20.46 -36.19
CA ALA A 229 10.68 21.57 -35.70
C ALA A 229 11.29 21.23 -34.33
N PRO A 230 12.60 21.47 -34.09
CA PRO A 230 13.19 21.26 -32.76
C PRO A 230 12.59 22.26 -31.77
N VAL A 231 12.19 21.76 -30.59
CA VAL A 231 11.68 22.62 -29.50
C VAL A 231 12.82 23.42 -28.86
N SER A 232 12.51 24.47 -28.11
CA SER A 232 13.54 25.22 -27.38
C SER A 232 13.93 24.54 -26.05
N PRO A 233 15.14 24.78 -25.51
CA PRO A 233 15.53 24.30 -24.18
C PRO A 233 14.58 24.73 -23.07
N GLU A 234 13.98 25.92 -23.20
CA GLU A 234 12.99 26.48 -22.27
C GLU A 234 11.65 25.73 -22.38
N GLN A 235 11.18 25.41 -23.59
CA GLN A 235 9.99 24.59 -23.80
C GLN A 235 10.14 23.21 -23.16
N ALA A 236 11.33 22.60 -23.29
CA ALA A 236 11.63 21.29 -22.73
C ALA A 236 12.00 21.30 -21.22
N SER A 237 12.02 22.46 -20.54
CA SER A 237 12.43 22.57 -19.13
C SER A 237 11.45 23.31 -18.23
N ASN A 238 10.89 24.44 -18.69
CA ASN A 238 9.96 25.28 -17.93
C ASN A 238 9.10 26.13 -18.89
N PRO A 239 8.20 25.53 -19.68
CA PRO A 239 7.41 26.23 -20.71
C PRO A 239 6.42 27.27 -20.17
N LYS A 240 6.20 27.31 -18.84
CA LYS A 240 5.29 28.26 -18.15
C LYS A 240 6.00 28.92 -16.96
N ALA A 241 7.19 29.46 -17.17
CA ALA A 241 8.02 30.08 -16.12
C ALA A 241 7.23 31.07 -15.24
N ASP A 242 7.38 30.93 -13.92
CA ASP A 242 6.66 31.69 -12.88
C ASP A 242 7.66 32.25 -11.84
N PRO A 243 7.45 33.46 -11.28
CA PRO A 243 8.40 34.08 -10.34
C PRO A 243 8.67 33.27 -9.06
N GLN A 244 7.74 32.42 -8.62
CA GLN A 244 7.90 31.56 -7.45
C GLN A 244 8.60 30.23 -7.78
N ASP A 245 9.00 29.97 -9.03
CA ASP A 245 9.68 28.74 -9.41
C ASP A 245 11.01 28.59 -8.69
N ILE A 246 11.23 27.41 -8.10
CA ILE A 246 12.52 27.01 -7.55
C ILE A 246 13.32 26.31 -8.65
N ILE A 247 14.36 26.98 -9.14
CA ILE A 247 15.16 26.49 -10.28
C ILE A 247 16.41 25.79 -9.79
N LEU A 248 16.53 24.50 -10.08
CA LEU A 248 17.79 23.76 -10.03
C LEU A 248 18.45 23.77 -11.42
N PRO A 249 19.79 23.91 -11.51
CA PRO A 249 20.50 23.70 -12.77
C PRO A 249 20.51 22.21 -13.13
N MET A 250 20.69 21.92 -14.42
CA MET A 250 20.90 20.57 -14.96
C MET A 250 22.15 20.55 -15.86
N PRO A 251 22.66 19.36 -16.21
CA PRO A 251 23.65 19.23 -17.28
C PRO A 251 23.20 19.94 -18.57
N CYS A 252 24.16 20.27 -19.43
CA CYS A 252 23.90 20.82 -20.76
C CYS A 252 23.19 22.18 -20.78
N GLY A 253 23.25 22.93 -19.67
CA GLY A 253 22.62 24.25 -19.53
C GLY A 253 21.11 24.23 -19.28
N LEU A 254 20.53 23.05 -19.06
CA LEU A 254 19.10 22.91 -18.75
C LEU A 254 18.77 23.30 -17.31
N SER A 255 17.47 23.26 -17.01
CA SER A 255 16.95 23.49 -15.66
C SER A 255 15.85 22.51 -15.29
N MET A 256 15.73 22.25 -13.99
CA MET A 256 14.62 21.55 -13.37
C MET A 256 13.83 22.55 -12.54
N ALA A 257 12.58 22.81 -12.94
CA ALA A 257 11.68 23.70 -12.21
C ALA A 257 10.91 22.92 -11.13
N LEU A 258 11.03 23.35 -9.89
CA LEU A 258 10.29 22.82 -8.75
C LEU A 258 9.33 23.87 -8.19
N ARG A 259 8.27 23.43 -7.52
CA ARG A 259 7.35 24.25 -6.74
C ARG A 259 7.53 23.94 -5.26
N ALA A 260 7.56 24.98 -4.42
CA ALA A 260 7.53 24.81 -2.97
C ALA A 260 6.15 24.34 -2.52
N VAL A 261 6.11 23.28 -1.72
CA VAL A 261 4.88 22.77 -1.10
C VAL A 261 4.99 22.95 0.41
N ALA A 262 4.23 23.92 0.91
CA ALA A 262 4.19 24.26 2.33
C ALA A 262 3.25 23.31 3.09
N VAL A 263 3.70 22.82 4.24
CA VAL A 263 2.93 21.98 5.18
C VAL A 263 2.87 22.70 6.53
N PRO A 264 1.68 22.97 7.13
CA PRO A 264 1.58 23.72 8.38
C PRO A 264 2.02 22.85 9.56
N GLY A 265 2.99 23.32 10.34
CA GLY A 265 3.57 22.59 11.46
C GLY A 265 5.04 22.95 11.73
N GLY A 266 5.53 22.53 12.90
CA GLY A 266 6.97 22.41 13.19
C GLY A 266 7.57 21.09 12.67
N LEU A 267 8.86 20.88 12.90
CA LEU A 267 9.60 19.73 12.35
C LEU A 267 9.23 18.38 12.99
N MET A 268 8.70 18.39 14.23
CA MET A 268 8.11 17.20 14.85
C MET A 268 6.59 17.17 14.71
N HIS A 269 5.98 17.99 13.85
CA HIS A 269 4.53 18.08 13.70
C HIS A 269 4.10 17.62 12.31
N ASP A 270 3.16 16.68 12.31
CA ASP A 270 2.57 16.06 11.15
C ASP A 270 1.12 16.52 10.95
N ARG A 271 0.75 16.81 9.70
CA ARG A 271 -0.59 17.20 9.31
C ARG A 271 -1.37 15.95 8.88
N ARG A 272 -2.41 15.58 9.63
CA ARG A 272 -3.40 14.59 9.18
C ARG A 272 -4.05 15.06 7.87
N ILE A 273 -4.13 14.15 6.91
CA ILE A 273 -4.78 14.29 5.60
C ILE A 273 -5.64 13.06 5.32
N VAL A 274 -6.65 13.19 4.45
CA VAL A 274 -7.46 12.06 3.99
C VAL A 274 -7.17 11.82 2.50
N MET A 275 -6.61 10.65 2.18
CA MET A 275 -6.19 10.27 0.82
C MET A 275 -7.15 9.28 0.19
N GLY A 276 -7.07 9.06 -1.12
CA GLY A 276 -7.95 8.14 -1.88
C GLY A 276 -9.20 8.83 -2.46
N LEU A 277 -10.15 8.06 -2.98
CA LEU A 277 -11.41 8.56 -3.55
C LEU A 277 -12.60 8.32 -2.62
N GLY A 278 -13.51 9.28 -2.57
CA GLY A 278 -14.76 9.24 -1.80
C GLY A 278 -15.85 8.46 -2.53
N ASN A 279 -15.95 8.63 -3.86
CA ASN A 279 -16.86 7.83 -4.69
C ASN A 279 -16.07 6.74 -5.44
N THR A 280 -15.91 5.58 -4.81
CA THR A 280 -15.23 4.41 -5.38
C THR A 280 -16.20 3.38 -5.92
N ASP A 281 -15.86 2.80 -7.08
CA ASP A 281 -16.50 1.59 -7.59
C ASP A 281 -16.45 0.46 -6.52
N PRO A 282 -17.54 -0.27 -6.26
CA PRO A 282 -17.56 -1.44 -5.38
C PRO A 282 -16.40 -2.43 -5.60
N GLU A 283 -15.99 -2.67 -6.85
CA GLU A 283 -14.88 -3.58 -7.19
C GLU A 283 -13.50 -2.99 -6.85
N ARG A 284 -13.38 -1.65 -6.79
CA ARG A 284 -12.11 -0.95 -6.53
C ARG A 284 -11.96 -0.36 -5.13
N GLN A 285 -12.93 -0.51 -4.23
CA GLN A 285 -12.83 0.05 -2.87
C GLN A 285 -11.55 -0.37 -2.12
N LEU A 286 -11.07 -1.60 -2.33
CA LEU A 286 -9.83 -2.10 -1.71
C LEU A 286 -8.57 -1.37 -2.21
N TYR A 287 -8.61 -0.71 -3.36
CA TYR A 287 -7.46 0.00 -3.93
C TYR A 287 -7.40 1.43 -3.39
N GLU A 288 -8.48 2.20 -3.54
CA GLU A 288 -8.48 3.65 -3.32
C GLU A 288 -9.55 4.21 -2.37
N ARG A 289 -10.34 3.41 -1.65
CA ARG A 289 -11.31 3.96 -0.67
C ARG A 289 -10.58 4.86 0.35
N ARG A 290 -11.18 6.02 0.64
CA ARG A 290 -10.65 7.02 1.58
C ARG A 290 -10.00 6.42 2.83
N PHE A 291 -8.77 6.84 3.11
CA PHE A 291 -8.01 6.47 4.31
C PHE A 291 -7.26 7.67 4.92
N GLU A 292 -6.95 7.58 6.21
CA GLU A 292 -6.17 8.61 6.91
C GLU A 292 -4.67 8.39 6.65
N SER A 293 -3.94 9.46 6.33
CA SER A 293 -2.47 9.48 6.35
C SER A 293 -1.97 10.81 6.94
N HIS A 294 -0.66 10.97 7.04
CA HIS A 294 -0.01 12.09 7.71
C HIS A 294 1.15 12.61 6.86
N ILE A 295 1.21 13.93 6.65
CA ILE A 295 2.29 14.58 5.89
C ILE A 295 3.05 15.58 6.77
N ALA A 296 4.37 15.58 6.66
CA ALA A 296 5.30 16.52 7.26
C ALA A 296 6.41 16.82 6.25
N ALA A 297 7.22 17.86 6.47
CA ALA A 297 8.28 18.23 5.53
C ALA A 297 9.61 18.59 6.21
N PRO A 298 10.77 18.32 5.58
CA PRO A 298 12.07 18.32 6.28
C PRO A 298 12.72 19.70 6.44
N PHE A 299 12.33 20.70 5.65
CA PHE A 299 12.96 22.02 5.64
C PHE A 299 12.12 23.09 6.36
N THR A 300 12.77 23.91 7.18
CA THR A 300 12.24 25.21 7.59
C THR A 300 12.74 26.29 6.63
N THR A 301 12.15 27.49 6.65
CA THR A 301 12.63 28.65 5.89
C THR A 301 14.13 28.93 6.05
N ALA A 302 14.69 28.63 7.23
CA ALA A 302 16.10 28.85 7.57
C ALA A 302 17.08 27.80 6.98
N ASP A 303 16.59 26.65 6.50
CA ASP A 303 17.44 25.63 5.83
C ASP A 303 17.54 25.86 4.30
N LEU A 304 16.77 26.83 3.77
CA LEU A 304 16.66 27.11 2.34
C LEU A 304 17.65 28.18 1.87
N PRO A 305 18.18 28.11 0.64
CA PRO A 305 19.00 29.18 0.08
C PRO A 305 18.25 30.52 0.07
N ALA A 306 18.93 31.64 0.33
CA ALA A 306 18.28 32.96 0.39
C ALA A 306 17.51 33.33 -0.89
N ALA A 307 17.99 32.88 -2.06
CA ALA A 307 17.32 33.05 -3.36
C ALA A 307 16.04 32.21 -3.56
N TRP A 308 15.76 31.27 -2.64
CA TRP A 308 14.53 30.49 -2.56
C TRP A 308 13.55 31.07 -1.53
N GLN A 309 14.06 31.56 -0.40
CA GLN A 309 13.25 32.20 0.66
C GLN A 309 12.38 33.34 0.11
N SER A 310 12.93 34.16 -0.80
CA SER A 310 12.22 35.25 -1.49
C SER A 310 11.19 34.80 -2.55
N ARG A 311 11.12 33.49 -2.86
CA ARG A 311 10.15 32.90 -3.81
C ARG A 311 9.00 32.17 -3.11
N LEU A 312 9.12 31.92 -1.80
CA LEU A 312 8.06 31.35 -0.98
C LEU A 312 6.85 32.30 -0.89
N ASP A 313 5.66 31.74 -0.71
CA ASP A 313 4.46 32.51 -0.41
C ASP A 313 4.63 33.26 0.93
N PRO A 314 4.56 34.61 0.98
CA PRO A 314 4.80 35.37 2.21
C PRO A 314 3.89 34.94 3.38
N ASN A 315 2.69 34.47 3.08
CA ASN A 315 1.70 34.03 4.08
C ASN A 315 2.02 32.64 4.66
N GLN A 316 2.99 31.93 4.08
CA GLN A 316 3.34 30.55 4.44
C GLN A 316 4.80 30.42 4.94
N GLN A 317 5.50 31.53 5.27
CA GLN A 317 6.90 31.49 5.70
C GLN A 317 7.11 31.18 7.19
N GLN A 318 6.11 31.39 8.05
CA GLN A 318 6.18 31.18 9.50
C GLN A 318 5.15 30.13 9.93
N GLY A 319 5.58 29.13 10.70
CA GLY A 319 4.71 28.03 11.15
C GLY A 319 4.46 26.94 10.09
N PHE A 320 5.26 26.92 9.03
CA PHE A 320 5.24 25.88 7.99
C PHE A 320 6.62 25.23 7.84
N THR A 321 6.62 24.01 7.33
CA THR A 321 7.77 23.30 6.76
C THR A 321 7.56 23.09 5.26
N PHE A 322 8.64 22.81 4.52
CA PHE A 322 8.62 22.71 3.06
C PHE A 322 9.27 21.43 2.55
N TYR A 323 8.66 20.88 1.51
CA TYR A 323 9.32 20.05 0.50
C TYR A 323 9.11 20.71 -0.87
N PHE A 324 9.77 20.20 -1.91
CA PHE A 324 9.63 20.76 -3.26
C PHE A 324 9.31 19.64 -4.24
N LEU A 325 8.34 19.86 -5.12
CA LEU A 325 7.90 18.89 -6.11
C LEU A 325 8.16 19.42 -7.53
N GLY A 326 8.49 18.52 -8.45
CA GLY A 326 8.64 18.82 -9.87
C GLY A 326 7.42 19.56 -10.41
N LYS A 327 7.64 20.71 -11.03
CA LYS A 327 6.57 21.54 -11.60
C LYS A 327 5.84 20.81 -12.74
N TYR A 328 6.57 19.93 -13.42
CA TYR A 328 6.15 19.07 -14.51
C TYR A 328 6.64 17.64 -14.26
N GLU A 329 6.23 16.70 -15.09
CA GLU A 329 6.95 15.44 -15.30
C GLU A 329 8.37 15.73 -15.86
N VAL A 330 9.31 14.80 -15.70
CA VAL A 330 10.65 14.94 -16.30
C VAL A 330 10.54 14.79 -17.82
N SER A 331 10.96 15.79 -18.59
CA SER A 331 10.90 15.76 -20.06
C SER A 331 11.93 14.80 -20.68
N GLN A 332 11.71 14.41 -21.94
CA GLN A 332 12.68 13.59 -22.66
C GLN A 332 14.06 14.29 -22.79
N TYR A 333 14.09 15.60 -23.02
CA TYR A 333 15.38 16.31 -23.12
C TYR A 333 16.10 16.45 -21.77
N GLN A 334 15.34 16.67 -20.68
CA GLN A 334 15.88 16.65 -19.32
C GLN A 334 16.45 15.27 -18.95
N TRP A 335 15.77 14.20 -19.35
CA TRP A 335 16.25 12.82 -19.18
C TRP A 335 17.57 12.59 -19.93
N ASP A 336 17.60 12.93 -21.22
CA ASP A 336 18.77 12.71 -22.08
C ASP A 336 20.01 13.47 -21.58
N ALA A 337 19.86 14.73 -21.15
CA ALA A 337 20.95 15.51 -20.58
C ALA A 337 21.58 14.90 -19.31
N VAL A 338 20.81 14.15 -18.50
CA VAL A 338 21.32 13.44 -17.32
C VAL A 338 21.85 12.05 -17.68
N MET A 339 21.19 11.35 -18.60
CA MET A 339 21.41 9.91 -18.80
C MET A 339 22.46 9.58 -19.86
N GLN A 340 22.70 10.45 -20.83
CA GLN A 340 23.77 10.28 -21.82
C GLN A 340 25.16 10.63 -21.22
N GLU A 341 26.24 10.37 -21.97
CA GLU A 341 27.63 10.67 -21.55
C GLU A 341 28.11 12.03 -22.06
N SER A 342 27.56 12.48 -23.19
CA SER A 342 27.81 13.77 -23.83
C SER A 342 26.50 14.53 -23.97
N CYS A 343 26.55 15.86 -23.95
CA CYS A 343 25.36 16.66 -24.18
C CYS A 343 24.77 16.44 -25.59
N PRO A 344 23.45 16.22 -25.71
CA PRO A 344 22.79 16.20 -27.02
C PRO A 344 22.94 17.55 -27.73
N ALA A 345 22.94 17.52 -29.07
CA ALA A 345 23.22 18.70 -29.91
C ALA A 345 22.11 19.78 -29.90
N GLY A 346 20.95 19.47 -29.31
CA GLY A 346 19.78 20.31 -29.20
C GLY A 346 18.54 19.46 -28.86
N PRO A 347 17.41 20.06 -28.47
CA PRO A 347 16.18 19.31 -28.22
C PRO A 347 15.66 18.65 -29.51
N PRO A 348 15.28 17.36 -29.48
CA PRO A 348 14.51 16.77 -30.57
C PRO A 348 13.11 17.40 -30.64
N ALA A 349 12.36 17.19 -31.73
CA ALA A 349 11.01 17.72 -31.87
C ALA A 349 10.00 17.19 -30.82
N GLU A 350 10.31 16.05 -30.18
CA GLU A 350 9.55 15.48 -29.05
C GLU A 350 10.23 15.74 -27.68
N GLY A 351 11.19 16.67 -27.62
CA GLY A 351 12.04 16.91 -26.44
C GLY A 351 11.29 17.48 -25.22
N ASP A 352 10.13 18.09 -25.41
CA ASP A 352 9.23 18.61 -24.38
C ASP A 352 8.09 17.64 -24.01
N LEU A 353 8.03 16.44 -24.61
CA LEU A 353 7.17 15.36 -24.12
C LEU A 353 7.72 14.79 -22.80
N PRO A 354 6.86 14.28 -21.90
CA PRO A 354 7.31 13.60 -20.69
C PRO A 354 8.05 12.31 -21.03
N ARG A 355 9.14 12.03 -20.30
CA ARG A 355 9.91 10.80 -20.46
C ARG A 355 9.10 9.60 -19.99
N ARG A 356 8.80 8.71 -20.93
CA ARG A 356 8.05 7.45 -20.75
C ARG A 356 8.88 6.22 -21.16
N GLU A 357 8.31 5.02 -21.12
CA GLU A 357 8.99 3.76 -21.47
C GLU A 357 10.26 3.52 -20.61
N ILE A 358 10.16 3.80 -19.32
CA ILE A 358 11.22 3.67 -18.30
C ILE A 358 10.80 2.70 -17.21
N SER A 359 11.76 2.08 -16.52
CA SER A 359 11.52 1.26 -15.32
C SER A 359 11.87 2.04 -14.06
N TRP A 360 11.39 1.55 -12.91
CA TRP A 360 11.79 2.08 -11.60
C TRP A 360 13.32 2.14 -11.43
N PHE A 361 14.04 1.12 -11.92
CA PHE A 361 15.51 1.06 -11.86
C PHE A 361 16.19 2.10 -12.74
N ASP A 362 15.59 2.48 -13.87
CA ASP A 362 16.11 3.58 -14.71
C ASP A 362 15.91 4.93 -14.01
N VAL A 363 14.77 5.12 -13.32
CA VAL A 363 14.51 6.34 -12.53
C VAL A 363 15.49 6.45 -11.35
N GLN A 364 15.75 5.35 -10.62
CA GLN A 364 16.79 5.36 -9.58
C GLN A 364 18.18 5.72 -10.14
N ARG A 365 18.50 5.27 -11.36
CA ARG A 365 19.76 5.64 -12.05
C ARG A 365 19.78 7.12 -12.47
N PHE A 366 18.67 7.67 -12.96
CA PHE A 366 18.53 9.11 -13.23
C PHE A 366 18.74 9.93 -11.96
N LEU A 367 18.05 9.58 -10.87
CA LEU A 367 18.16 10.23 -9.57
C LEU A 367 19.60 10.15 -9.03
N GLN A 368 20.26 8.99 -9.14
CA GLN A 368 21.66 8.83 -8.75
C GLN A 368 22.59 9.76 -9.55
N LYS A 369 22.48 9.76 -10.90
CA LYS A 369 23.30 10.61 -11.77
C LYS A 369 23.07 12.09 -11.50
N TYR A 370 21.82 12.54 -11.44
CA TYR A 370 21.50 13.96 -11.32
C TYR A 370 21.88 14.52 -9.94
N ASN A 371 21.65 13.76 -8.85
CA ASN A 371 22.16 14.14 -7.53
C ASN A 371 23.69 14.24 -7.53
N ALA A 372 24.41 13.22 -8.02
CA ALA A 372 25.87 13.26 -8.05
C ALA A 372 26.42 14.47 -8.84
N TRP A 373 25.78 14.81 -9.95
CA TRP A 373 26.12 16.00 -10.75
C TRP A 373 25.83 17.31 -9.99
N LEU A 374 24.67 17.44 -9.33
CA LEU A 374 24.32 18.61 -8.51
C LEU A 374 25.31 18.82 -7.37
N VAL A 375 25.70 17.76 -6.65
CA VAL A 375 26.69 17.85 -5.55
C VAL A 375 28.07 18.27 -6.07
N ALA A 376 28.48 17.79 -7.24
CA ALA A 376 29.79 18.09 -7.82
C ALA A 376 29.90 19.50 -8.43
N ASN A 377 28.81 20.04 -9.00
CA ASN A 377 28.84 21.29 -9.79
C ASN A 377 28.11 22.46 -9.13
N HIS A 378 27.03 22.20 -8.39
CA HIS A 378 26.13 23.21 -7.84
C HIS A 378 25.65 22.93 -6.40
N PRO A 379 26.54 22.58 -5.45
CA PRO A 379 26.14 22.33 -4.06
C PRO A 379 25.70 23.61 -3.32
N ASP A 380 25.79 24.79 -3.94
CA ASP A 380 25.22 26.05 -3.48
C ASP A 380 23.72 26.20 -3.81
N LYS A 381 23.20 25.40 -4.76
CA LYS A 381 21.78 25.39 -5.16
C LYS A 381 20.93 24.40 -4.37
N LEU A 382 21.52 23.63 -3.45
CA LEU A 382 20.83 22.67 -2.60
C LEU A 382 20.59 23.27 -1.20
N PRO A 383 19.42 23.03 -0.57
CA PRO A 383 19.19 23.35 0.84
C PRO A 383 20.23 22.72 1.77
N ARG A 384 20.51 23.38 2.89
CA ARG A 384 21.53 22.98 3.88
C ARG A 384 20.98 23.12 5.29
N PHE A 385 21.32 22.18 6.15
CA PHE A 385 20.79 22.16 7.51
C PHE A 385 21.47 23.17 8.41
N ALA A 386 20.68 23.93 9.17
CA ALA A 386 21.22 24.89 10.13
C ALA A 386 22.27 24.23 11.07
N GLY A 387 23.48 24.79 11.08
CA GLY A 387 24.60 24.30 11.88
C GLY A 387 25.36 23.08 11.31
N ASN A 388 25.18 22.70 10.03
CA ASN A 388 26.01 21.68 9.39
C ASN A 388 26.12 21.88 7.87
N GLU A 389 27.28 22.29 7.37
CA GLU A 389 27.52 22.52 5.95
C GLU A 389 27.62 21.23 5.11
N ASN A 390 27.96 20.08 5.72
CA ASN A 390 28.18 18.82 5.00
C ASN A 390 26.89 18.12 4.57
N ASN A 391 25.76 18.42 5.23
CA ASN A 391 24.48 17.78 4.96
C ASN A 391 23.60 18.69 4.09
N ILE A 392 23.16 18.13 2.95
CA ILE A 392 22.47 18.81 1.86
C ILE A 392 21.13 18.14 1.53
N GLY A 393 20.22 18.88 0.91
CA GLY A 393 19.04 18.32 0.26
C GLY A 393 19.38 17.47 -0.98
N PHE A 394 18.51 16.55 -1.34
CA PHE A 394 18.67 15.63 -2.48
C PHE A 394 17.33 15.33 -3.16
N LEU A 395 17.39 14.92 -4.42
CA LEU A 395 16.25 14.51 -5.23
C LEU A 395 15.92 13.02 -5.04
N ARG A 396 14.63 12.70 -4.96
CA ARG A 396 14.08 11.34 -4.99
C ARG A 396 12.74 11.32 -5.74
N LEU A 397 12.05 10.19 -5.78
CA LEU A 397 10.61 10.15 -6.09
C LEU A 397 9.81 10.77 -4.92
N PRO A 398 8.65 11.43 -5.17
CA PRO A 398 7.72 11.84 -4.12
C PRO A 398 7.07 10.62 -3.45
N THR A 399 6.70 10.69 -2.17
CA THR A 399 5.81 9.64 -1.58
C THR A 399 4.38 9.77 -2.12
N GLU A 400 3.50 8.80 -1.84
CA GLU A 400 2.08 8.94 -2.16
C GLU A 400 1.45 10.18 -1.49
N GLU A 401 1.77 10.43 -0.21
CA GLU A 401 1.32 11.60 0.54
C GLU A 401 1.77 12.90 -0.11
N GLU A 402 3.06 13.00 -0.44
CA GLU A 402 3.63 14.21 -1.04
C GLU A 402 3.05 14.49 -2.43
N TRP A 403 2.85 13.43 -3.23
CA TRP A 403 2.25 13.55 -4.55
C TRP A 403 0.78 13.94 -4.45
N GLU A 404 -0.03 13.23 -3.65
CA GLU A 404 -1.47 13.45 -3.58
C GLU A 404 -1.84 14.74 -2.84
N PHE A 405 -1.11 15.12 -1.78
CA PHE A 405 -1.28 16.42 -1.14
C PHE A 405 -1.04 17.57 -2.12
N ALA A 406 0.04 17.49 -2.91
CA ALA A 406 0.37 18.51 -3.89
C ALA A 406 -0.63 18.53 -5.08
N ALA A 407 -1.00 17.37 -5.61
CA ALA A 407 -1.98 17.24 -6.70
C ALA A 407 -3.37 17.75 -6.31
N ARG A 408 -3.76 17.66 -5.02
CA ARG A 408 -4.97 18.28 -4.46
C ARG A 408 -4.81 19.77 -4.08
N GLY A 409 -3.69 20.41 -4.44
CA GLY A 409 -3.43 21.83 -4.21
C GLY A 409 -2.83 22.20 -2.85
N GLY A 410 -2.49 21.22 -2.01
CA GLY A 410 -1.81 21.38 -0.72
C GLY A 410 -2.44 22.44 0.18
N SER A 411 -1.62 23.22 0.88
CA SER A 411 -2.09 24.32 1.75
C SER A 411 -2.56 25.59 1.01
N ARG A 412 -2.77 25.54 -0.32
CA ARG A 412 -3.52 26.59 -1.04
C ARG A 412 -5.01 26.26 -1.19
N VAL A 413 -5.42 25.04 -0.86
CA VAL A 413 -6.83 24.63 -0.76
C VAL A 413 -7.17 24.48 0.73
N PRO A 414 -8.35 24.94 1.21
CA PRO A 414 -8.78 24.72 2.58
C PRO A 414 -8.75 23.24 2.96
N GLY A 415 -8.42 22.94 4.22
CA GLY A 415 -8.23 21.56 4.67
C GLY A 415 -9.46 20.69 4.44
N GLU A 416 -10.65 21.24 4.73
CA GLU A 416 -11.95 20.58 4.51
C GLU A 416 -12.21 20.30 3.03
N ASP A 417 -12.06 21.30 2.15
CA ASP A 417 -12.23 21.12 0.69
C ASP A 417 -11.28 20.06 0.14
N ARG A 418 -10.00 20.08 0.55
CA ARG A 418 -8.94 19.17 0.09
C ARG A 418 -9.14 17.73 0.57
N ASP A 419 -9.59 17.55 1.81
CA ASP A 419 -9.81 16.24 2.41
C ASP A 419 -11.17 15.62 1.98
N ASN A 420 -12.22 16.43 1.74
CA ASN A 420 -13.55 15.93 1.38
C ASN A 420 -13.80 15.73 -0.12
N ASN A 421 -13.21 16.56 -1.00
CA ASN A 421 -13.41 16.44 -2.45
C ASN A 421 -12.33 15.56 -3.09
N ASP A 422 -12.64 14.88 -4.21
CA ASP A 422 -11.71 13.96 -4.89
C ASP A 422 -10.66 14.68 -5.77
N ILE A 423 -10.81 15.99 -5.99
CA ILE A 423 -9.83 16.89 -6.61
C ILE A 423 -9.98 18.32 -6.01
N PHE A 424 -9.02 19.21 -6.29
CA PHE A 424 -9.11 20.63 -5.94
C PHE A 424 -10.31 21.33 -6.61
N PRO A 425 -10.80 22.46 -6.07
CA PRO A 425 -11.93 23.20 -6.66
C PRO A 425 -11.64 23.69 -8.08
N LEU A 426 -12.43 23.23 -9.06
CA LEU A 426 -12.30 23.59 -10.48
C LEU A 426 -12.98 24.92 -10.84
N GLY A 427 -13.90 25.41 -10.01
CA GLY A 427 -14.65 26.65 -10.27
C GLY A 427 -15.60 26.51 -11.47
N GLN A 428 -15.29 27.22 -12.56
CA GLN A 428 -16.02 27.12 -13.85
C GLN A 428 -15.31 26.22 -14.87
N ASP A 429 -14.07 25.83 -14.59
CA ASP A 429 -13.26 25.01 -15.48
C ASP A 429 -13.63 23.52 -15.38
N ARG A 430 -13.21 22.75 -16.38
CA ARG A 430 -13.42 21.30 -16.43
C ARG A 430 -12.12 20.54 -16.14
N LEU A 431 -12.24 19.23 -15.85
CA LEU A 431 -11.05 18.39 -15.63
C LEU A 431 -10.14 18.33 -16.87
N GLU A 432 -10.72 18.38 -18.08
CA GLU A 432 -9.96 18.38 -19.34
C GLU A 432 -9.13 19.66 -19.55
N ASP A 433 -9.41 20.75 -18.84
CA ASP A 433 -8.61 21.98 -18.90
C ASP A 433 -7.28 21.85 -18.13
N PHE A 434 -7.23 20.99 -17.12
CA PHE A 434 -6.07 20.73 -16.25
C PHE A 434 -5.28 19.47 -16.63
N GLY A 435 -5.79 18.66 -17.57
CA GLY A 435 -5.27 17.32 -17.83
C GLY A 435 -5.31 16.83 -19.27
N VAL A 436 -4.58 15.74 -19.52
CA VAL A 436 -4.45 15.09 -20.83
C VAL A 436 -4.80 13.61 -20.66
N PHE A 437 -6.05 13.23 -20.95
CA PHE A 437 -6.55 11.88 -20.71
C PHE A 437 -7.63 11.47 -21.71
N SER A 438 -7.93 10.17 -21.77
CA SER A 438 -8.93 9.61 -22.66
C SER A 438 -10.34 9.85 -22.10
N GLY A 439 -10.90 10.99 -22.50
CA GLY A 439 -12.31 11.35 -22.26
C GLY A 439 -13.25 10.61 -23.23
N GLN A 440 -14.00 11.36 -24.05
CA GLN A 440 -14.92 10.78 -25.04
C GLN A 440 -14.22 10.08 -26.23
N SER A 441 -12.90 10.30 -26.38
CA SER A 441 -12.06 9.71 -27.43
C SER A 441 -10.75 9.22 -26.80
N ALA A 442 -10.27 8.05 -27.25
CA ALA A 442 -8.98 7.52 -26.81
C ALA A 442 -7.81 8.32 -27.40
N LEU A 443 -6.82 8.64 -26.58
CA LEU A 443 -5.57 9.29 -27.01
C LEU A 443 -4.49 8.23 -27.28
N THR A 444 -3.63 8.52 -28.27
CA THR A 444 -2.55 7.61 -28.71
C THR A 444 -1.15 8.03 -28.25
N ALA A 445 -0.99 9.24 -27.71
CA ALA A 445 0.26 9.81 -27.25
C ALA A 445 0.02 10.83 -26.11
N PRO A 446 1.04 11.14 -25.28
CA PRO A 446 1.00 12.27 -24.35
C PRO A 446 1.05 13.61 -25.11
N SER A 447 0.95 14.72 -24.38
CA SER A 447 1.24 16.07 -24.85
C SER A 447 2.54 16.60 -24.23
N ALA A 448 3.04 17.72 -24.77
CA ALA A 448 4.15 18.45 -24.15
C ALA A 448 3.82 18.86 -22.71
N ILE A 449 4.84 18.89 -21.84
CA ILE A 449 4.70 19.29 -20.44
C ILE A 449 4.14 20.72 -20.34
N GLY A 450 3.25 20.97 -19.36
CA GLY A 450 2.62 22.27 -19.17
C GLY A 450 1.67 22.69 -20.29
N SER A 451 1.15 21.75 -21.09
CA SER A 451 0.18 22.02 -22.18
C SER A 451 -1.27 22.19 -21.71
N ARG A 452 -1.50 22.20 -20.39
CA ARG A 452 -2.79 22.41 -19.71
C ARG A 452 -2.68 23.48 -18.61
N LYS A 453 -3.79 23.78 -17.94
CA LYS A 453 -3.81 24.64 -16.74
C LYS A 453 -3.12 23.90 -15.58
N ALA A 454 -2.44 24.65 -14.72
CA ALA A 454 -1.86 24.09 -13.49
C ALA A 454 -2.90 23.98 -12.37
N GLY A 455 -2.68 23.06 -11.44
CA GLY A 455 -3.36 23.05 -10.14
C GLY A 455 -2.92 24.23 -9.23
N PRO A 456 -3.54 24.41 -8.05
CA PRO A 456 -3.38 25.60 -7.21
C PRO A 456 -1.93 25.97 -6.80
N LEU A 457 -1.03 24.99 -6.73
CA LEU A 457 0.40 25.18 -6.41
C LEU A 457 1.26 25.63 -7.62
N GLN A 458 0.64 25.86 -8.79
CA GLN A 458 1.29 26.00 -10.11
C GLN A 458 2.13 24.77 -10.50
N ILE A 459 1.63 23.59 -10.15
CA ILE A 459 2.13 22.29 -10.60
C ILE A 459 1.22 21.81 -11.73
N TYR A 460 1.83 21.35 -12.82
CA TYR A 460 1.17 20.93 -14.04
C TYR A 460 1.14 19.40 -14.16
N ASP A 461 0.23 18.92 -15.00
CA ASP A 461 0.20 17.53 -15.49
C ASP A 461 0.04 16.47 -14.37
N THR A 462 -0.62 16.83 -13.25
CA THR A 462 -1.02 15.89 -12.18
C THR A 462 -2.37 15.21 -12.45
N VAL A 463 -2.87 15.29 -13.69
CA VAL A 463 -4.15 14.77 -14.17
C VAL A 463 -3.94 14.21 -15.58
N GLY A 464 -3.59 12.93 -15.66
CA GLY A 464 -3.20 12.29 -16.92
C GLY A 464 -1.80 12.68 -17.38
N ASN A 465 -1.65 12.85 -18.69
CA ASN A 465 -0.39 12.94 -19.44
C ASN A 465 0.43 11.63 -19.35
N VAL A 466 1.33 11.40 -18.39
CA VAL A 466 1.84 10.04 -18.08
C VAL A 466 1.69 9.69 -16.60
N LYS A 467 1.38 8.42 -16.31
CA LYS A 467 1.23 7.98 -14.92
C LYS A 467 2.58 8.01 -14.22
N GLU A 468 2.58 8.50 -13.00
CA GLU A 468 3.82 8.83 -12.30
C GLU A 468 4.16 7.79 -11.24
N MET A 469 5.40 7.30 -11.26
CA MET A 469 5.96 6.53 -10.14
C MET A 469 6.02 7.39 -8.87
N VAL A 470 5.70 6.79 -7.72
CA VAL A 470 5.97 7.35 -6.39
C VAL A 470 6.95 6.46 -5.62
N ASP A 471 7.54 7.01 -4.56
CA ASP A 471 8.41 6.30 -3.61
C ASP A 471 7.54 5.48 -2.65
N GLY A 472 7.62 4.15 -2.77
CA GLY A 472 6.75 3.21 -2.09
C GLY A 472 6.25 2.10 -3.02
N LEU A 473 5.68 1.06 -2.41
CA LEU A 473 4.97 0.00 -3.12
C LEU A 473 3.46 0.20 -2.94
N PHE A 474 2.66 -0.48 -3.77
CA PHE A 474 1.21 -0.50 -3.61
C PHE A 474 0.82 -1.26 -2.33
N HIS A 475 -0.19 -0.76 -1.62
CA HIS A 475 -0.79 -1.40 -0.44
C HIS A 475 -2.30 -1.19 -0.49
N PHE A 476 -3.12 -2.24 -0.33
CA PHE A 476 -4.60 -2.10 -0.30
C PHE A 476 -5.08 -1.20 0.85
N SER A 477 -6.13 -0.42 0.60
CA SER A 477 -6.91 0.30 1.63
C SER A 477 -7.87 -0.68 2.33
N VAL A 478 -7.70 -0.84 3.64
CA VAL A 478 -8.46 -1.79 4.47
C VAL A 478 -9.13 -1.11 5.66
N ALA A 479 -10.31 -1.61 6.01
CA ALA A 479 -11.00 -1.23 7.24
C ALA A 479 -10.42 -2.03 8.41
N ASP A 480 -10.20 -1.37 9.54
CA ASP A 480 -9.71 -1.98 10.78
C ASP A 480 -10.43 -1.36 11.99
N MET A 481 -10.33 -1.98 13.16
CA MET A 481 -11.14 -1.64 14.35
C MET A 481 -10.25 -1.39 15.56
N ARG A 482 -10.37 -0.21 16.17
CA ARG A 482 -9.70 0.15 17.42
C ARG A 482 -10.39 -0.54 18.61
N GLU A 483 -9.69 -0.66 19.74
CA GLU A 483 -10.20 -1.31 20.96
C GLU A 483 -11.47 -0.66 21.53
N ASN A 484 -11.69 0.63 21.29
CA ASN A 484 -12.91 1.38 21.63
C ASN A 484 -14.11 1.08 20.70
N GLY A 485 -13.94 0.22 19.69
CA GLY A 485 -14.94 -0.13 18.68
C GLY A 485 -15.02 0.82 17.47
N GLU A 486 -14.13 1.81 17.38
CA GLU A 486 -14.06 2.75 16.27
C GLU A 486 -13.46 2.10 15.02
N VAL A 487 -14.22 2.07 13.92
CA VAL A 487 -13.74 1.57 12.63
C VAL A 487 -12.99 2.69 11.90
N PHE A 488 -11.71 2.45 11.59
CA PHE A 488 -10.85 3.36 10.84
C PHE A 488 -10.37 2.71 9.53
N GLN A 489 -9.77 3.51 8.65
CA GLN A 489 -9.26 3.07 7.36
C GLN A 489 -7.75 3.28 7.31
N ARG A 490 -7.00 2.25 6.89
CA ARG A 490 -5.54 2.29 6.81
C ARG A 490 -5.02 1.46 5.63
N LEU A 491 -3.73 1.60 5.34
CA LEU A 491 -3.05 0.70 4.40
C LEU A 491 -2.80 -0.69 5.00
N HIS A 492 -2.88 -1.71 4.16
CA HIS A 492 -2.64 -3.11 4.47
C HIS A 492 -1.15 -3.42 4.62
N GLY A 493 -0.78 -4.38 5.48
CA GLY A 493 0.62 -4.66 5.80
C GLY A 493 1.43 -5.34 4.69
N ALA A 494 0.78 -6.02 3.75
CA ALA A 494 1.47 -6.61 2.59
C ALA A 494 1.65 -5.56 1.49
N ALA A 495 2.89 -5.43 1.01
CA ALA A 495 3.28 -4.61 -0.13
C ALA A 495 3.14 -5.41 -1.44
N GLY A 496 2.72 -4.73 -2.50
CA GLY A 496 2.55 -5.26 -3.85
C GLY A 496 3.61 -4.76 -4.84
N GLY A 497 3.17 -4.43 -6.05
CA GLY A 497 3.97 -3.80 -7.10
C GLY A 497 4.35 -2.34 -6.80
N MET A 498 4.94 -1.68 -7.78
CA MET A 498 5.18 -0.23 -7.75
C MET A 498 3.84 0.50 -7.78
N LEU A 499 3.70 1.54 -6.95
CA LEU A 499 2.54 2.43 -6.95
C LEU A 499 2.72 3.53 -8.00
N CYS A 500 1.67 3.79 -8.78
CA CYS A 500 1.59 4.93 -9.69
C CYS A 500 0.36 5.81 -9.41
N LYS A 501 0.52 7.11 -9.64
CA LYS A 501 -0.49 8.17 -9.42
C LYS A 501 -0.73 8.99 -10.72
N GLY A 502 -1.70 9.90 -10.68
CA GLY A 502 -2.02 10.84 -11.77
C GLY A 502 -2.73 10.25 -12.99
N GLY A 503 -2.52 8.97 -13.30
CA GLY A 503 -3.01 8.36 -14.53
C GLY A 503 -2.28 8.90 -15.77
N SER A 504 -2.70 8.49 -16.97
CA SER A 504 -2.01 8.87 -18.22
C SER A 504 -2.96 9.37 -19.30
N PHE A 505 -2.42 9.71 -20.48
CA PHE A 505 -3.20 9.95 -21.69
C PHE A 505 -4.16 8.79 -22.04
N ARG A 506 -3.88 7.57 -21.56
CA ARG A 506 -4.73 6.38 -21.71
C ARG A 506 -5.82 6.24 -20.65
N SER A 507 -5.70 6.91 -19.50
CA SER A 507 -6.66 6.82 -18.39
C SER A 507 -8.02 7.44 -18.73
N THR A 508 -9.07 6.95 -18.07
CA THR A 508 -10.40 7.59 -18.06
C THR A 508 -10.43 8.80 -17.12
N GLN A 509 -11.53 9.58 -17.14
CA GLN A 509 -11.75 10.71 -16.24
C GLN A 509 -11.65 10.34 -14.74
N GLN A 510 -12.00 9.12 -14.35
CA GLN A 510 -11.85 8.63 -12.97
C GLN A 510 -10.42 8.17 -12.69
N GLY A 511 -9.79 7.52 -13.67
CA GLY A 511 -8.40 7.04 -13.62
C GLY A 511 -7.32 8.10 -13.66
N VAL A 512 -7.68 9.39 -13.52
CA VAL A 512 -6.77 10.54 -13.38
C VAL A 512 -7.06 11.41 -12.15
N LEU A 513 -8.00 11.01 -11.30
CA LEU A 513 -8.26 11.72 -10.04
C LEU A 513 -7.09 11.51 -9.07
N PRO A 514 -6.64 12.52 -8.30
CA PRO A 514 -5.48 12.40 -7.42
C PRO A 514 -5.50 11.21 -6.45
N GLY A 515 -6.68 10.80 -5.99
CA GLY A 515 -6.87 9.65 -5.11
C GLY A 515 -6.82 8.28 -5.79
N TRP A 516 -6.79 8.20 -7.12
CA TRP A 516 -6.66 6.92 -7.85
C TRP A 516 -5.28 6.29 -7.60
N ARG A 517 -5.21 4.95 -7.65
CA ARG A 517 -4.01 4.17 -7.30
C ARG A 517 -3.83 3.02 -8.30
N ASP A 518 -2.80 3.12 -9.12
CA ASP A 518 -2.41 2.07 -10.06
C ASP A 518 -1.30 1.20 -9.44
N GLU A 519 -1.46 -0.12 -9.49
CA GLU A 519 -0.41 -1.08 -9.17
C GLU A 519 0.28 -1.55 -10.47
N VAL A 520 1.59 -1.33 -10.59
CA VAL A 520 2.40 -1.73 -11.74
C VAL A 520 3.47 -2.74 -11.26
N PRO A 521 3.55 -3.96 -11.82
CA PRO A 521 4.54 -4.93 -11.37
C PRO A 521 5.96 -4.46 -11.73
N LEU A 522 6.93 -4.58 -10.82
CA LEU A 522 8.33 -4.19 -11.10
C LEU A 522 8.98 -5.05 -12.22
N TYR A 523 8.56 -6.31 -12.33
CA TYR A 523 9.02 -7.29 -13.31
C TYR A 523 7.85 -8.06 -13.91
N THR A 524 8.01 -8.48 -15.16
CA THR A 524 7.19 -9.50 -15.82
C THR A 524 8.06 -10.71 -16.19
N ALA A 525 7.45 -11.77 -16.73
CA ALA A 525 8.18 -12.88 -17.35
C ALA A 525 9.10 -12.49 -18.54
N LYS A 526 9.02 -11.22 -19.02
CA LYS A 526 9.88 -10.66 -20.07
C LYS A 526 11.01 -9.77 -19.51
N GLY A 527 11.13 -9.62 -18.19
CA GLY A 527 12.07 -8.72 -17.53
C GLY A 527 11.40 -7.49 -16.90
N GLU A 528 12.21 -6.48 -16.59
CA GLU A 528 11.80 -5.21 -15.96
C GLU A 528 10.66 -4.51 -16.74
N THR A 529 9.67 -4.03 -16.00
CA THR A 529 8.44 -3.44 -16.56
C THR A 529 8.66 -2.00 -17.03
N ARG A 530 8.28 -1.70 -18.29
CA ARG A 530 8.39 -0.36 -18.92
C ARG A 530 7.14 0.04 -19.75
N PRO A 531 5.96 0.26 -19.13
CA PRO A 531 4.77 0.77 -19.79
C PRO A 531 5.02 2.01 -20.65
N ASP A 532 4.27 2.13 -21.75
CA ASP A 532 4.44 3.21 -22.73
C ASP A 532 3.81 4.54 -22.29
N ASP A 533 3.05 4.53 -21.20
CA ASP A 533 2.29 5.64 -20.64
C ASP A 533 2.73 6.04 -19.23
N MET A 534 3.91 5.59 -18.79
CA MET A 534 4.43 5.75 -17.44
C MET A 534 5.74 6.53 -17.41
N GLY A 535 5.77 7.59 -16.62
CA GLY A 535 6.91 8.45 -16.34
C GLY A 535 7.04 8.76 -14.84
N PHE A 536 7.54 9.94 -14.51
CA PHE A 536 7.75 10.39 -13.13
C PHE A 536 7.97 11.91 -13.04
N ARG A 537 7.78 12.48 -11.85
CA ARG A 537 8.41 13.74 -11.44
C ARG A 537 9.32 13.53 -10.22
N VAL A 538 10.19 14.50 -9.96
CA VAL A 538 11.11 14.47 -8.82
C VAL A 538 10.56 15.23 -7.62
N ALA A 539 10.92 14.80 -6.41
CA ALA A 539 10.77 15.57 -5.18
C ALA A 539 12.15 15.89 -4.58
N LEU A 540 12.34 17.10 -4.06
CA LEU A 540 13.53 17.48 -3.29
C LEU A 540 13.22 17.41 -1.80
N SER A 541 14.01 16.60 -1.11
CA SER A 541 13.87 16.26 0.31
C SER A 541 15.24 16.30 1.00
N GLY A 542 15.33 15.89 2.26
CA GLY A 542 16.58 15.93 3.02
C GLY A 542 16.53 15.21 4.37
N LEU A 543 17.65 15.22 5.09
CA LEU A 543 17.78 14.53 6.37
C LEU A 543 16.96 15.21 7.50
N ASN A 544 15.99 14.50 8.07
CA ASN A 544 15.25 14.96 9.24
C ASN A 544 16.18 15.38 10.40
N VAL A 545 17.29 14.66 10.59
CA VAL A 545 18.32 14.92 11.62
C VAL A 545 19.64 15.39 10.99
N GLY A 546 19.60 16.49 10.22
CA GLY A 546 20.77 17.01 9.51
C GLY A 546 21.91 17.59 10.36
N SER A 547 21.68 17.93 11.64
CA SER A 547 22.72 18.48 12.55
C SER A 547 22.41 18.20 14.03
N GLY A 548 23.40 18.41 14.91
CA GLY A 548 23.19 18.33 16.36
C GLY A 548 22.21 19.40 16.89
N GLN A 549 22.24 20.60 16.29
CA GLN A 549 21.27 21.67 16.55
C GLN A 549 19.86 21.27 16.11
N ARG A 550 19.74 20.63 14.94
CA ARG A 550 18.46 20.06 14.45
C ARG A 550 17.92 19.03 15.45
N LEU A 551 18.74 18.08 15.91
CA LEU A 551 18.33 17.10 16.93
C LEU A 551 17.88 17.75 18.24
N ALA A 552 18.54 18.82 18.69
CA ALA A 552 18.14 19.58 19.87
C ALA A 552 16.82 20.35 19.68
N THR A 553 16.49 20.78 18.47
CA THR A 553 15.16 21.33 18.15
C THR A 553 14.09 20.24 18.13
N LEU A 554 14.32 19.12 17.45
CA LEU A 554 13.38 17.99 17.41
C LEU A 554 13.05 17.50 18.82
N LYS A 555 14.04 17.32 19.70
CA LYS A 555 13.82 16.91 21.09
C LYS A 555 12.96 17.91 21.89
N ARG A 556 13.13 19.22 21.66
CA ARG A 556 12.32 20.26 22.31
C ARG A 556 10.88 20.28 21.80
N GLU A 557 10.68 20.18 20.49
CA GLU A 557 9.32 20.08 19.92
C GLU A 557 8.61 18.81 20.40
N ASN A 558 9.30 17.66 20.43
CA ASN A 558 8.72 16.40 20.90
C ASN A 558 8.29 16.46 22.37
N ALA A 559 9.15 16.95 23.26
CA ALA A 559 8.79 17.17 24.67
C ALA A 559 7.62 18.16 24.83
N GLY A 560 7.51 19.14 23.93
CA GLY A 560 6.35 20.03 23.83
C GLY A 560 5.05 19.30 23.44
N ARG A 561 5.10 18.40 22.44
CA ARG A 561 3.96 17.55 22.05
C ARG A 561 3.53 16.63 23.19
N GLU A 562 4.49 15.95 23.84
CA GLU A 562 4.23 15.04 24.96
C GLU A 562 3.61 15.77 26.16
N ALA A 563 4.12 16.95 26.52
CA ALA A 563 3.54 17.80 27.56
C ALA A 563 2.12 18.28 27.20
N ALA A 564 1.89 18.70 25.95
CA ALA A 564 0.57 19.14 25.49
C ALA A 564 -0.45 17.99 25.47
N GLN A 565 -0.05 16.79 25.03
CA GLN A 565 -0.88 15.57 25.08
C GLN A 565 -1.20 15.17 26.52
N THR A 566 -0.22 15.23 27.43
CA THR A 566 -0.42 14.94 28.86
C THR A 566 -1.39 15.94 29.50
N ALA A 567 -1.26 17.23 29.18
CA ALA A 567 -2.17 18.27 29.64
C ALA A 567 -3.60 18.08 29.09
N ALA A 568 -3.74 17.76 27.80
CA ALA A 568 -5.05 17.49 27.18
C ALA A 568 -5.73 16.24 27.75
N ALA A 569 -4.98 15.14 27.97
CA ALA A 569 -5.50 13.94 28.63
C ALA A 569 -5.92 14.21 30.09
N THR A 570 -5.13 15.01 30.82
CA THR A 570 -5.45 15.42 32.19
C THR A 570 -6.72 16.29 32.22
N ALA A 571 -6.84 17.25 31.31
CA ALA A 571 -8.03 18.10 31.18
C ALA A 571 -9.28 17.30 30.79
N ALA A 572 -9.15 16.32 29.89
CA ALA A 572 -10.25 15.42 29.51
C ALA A 572 -10.70 14.53 30.69
N ALA A 573 -9.75 13.98 31.46
CA ALA A 573 -10.05 13.21 32.67
C ALA A 573 -10.74 14.07 33.75
N GLN A 574 -10.31 15.32 33.94
CA GLN A 574 -10.94 16.27 34.86
C GLN A 574 -12.33 16.68 34.39
N ALA A 575 -12.52 16.99 33.10
CA ALA A 575 -13.82 17.28 32.50
C ALA A 575 -14.80 16.10 32.65
N GLY A 576 -14.32 14.86 32.55
CA GLY A 576 -15.10 13.64 32.84
C GLY A 576 -15.57 13.49 34.29
N THR A 577 -15.18 14.40 35.20
CA THR A 577 -15.63 14.44 36.60
C THR A 577 -16.38 15.72 36.97
N GLY A 578 -16.54 16.67 36.04
CA GLY A 578 -17.22 17.95 36.26
C GLY A 578 -18.73 17.89 36.00
N GLN A 579 -19.55 18.12 37.03
CA GLN A 579 -21.00 18.27 36.84
C GLN A 579 -21.32 19.57 36.08
N HIS A 580 -21.89 19.44 34.87
CA HIS A 580 -22.67 20.51 34.26
C HIS A 580 -24.13 20.06 34.11
N MET A 581 -25.06 20.85 34.64
CA MET A 581 -26.48 20.51 34.70
C MET A 581 -27.24 20.85 33.41
N ALA A 582 -28.06 19.90 32.97
CA ALA A 582 -29.42 20.06 32.42
C ALA A 582 -29.68 20.91 31.15
N GLN A 583 -30.83 20.61 30.52
CA GLN A 583 -31.54 21.43 29.51
C GLN A 583 -30.96 21.53 28.09
N THR A 584 -30.28 20.49 27.60
CA THR A 584 -30.77 19.79 26.39
C THR A 584 -30.16 18.40 26.35
N ALA A 585 -30.98 17.37 26.16
CA ALA A 585 -30.48 16.02 25.93
C ALA A 585 -30.13 15.87 24.44
N PRO A 586 -28.86 15.67 24.05
CA PRO A 586 -28.57 15.12 22.73
C PRO A 586 -29.20 13.73 22.67
N ALA A 587 -29.84 13.39 21.56
CA ALA A 587 -30.58 12.14 21.47
C ALA A 587 -29.60 10.94 21.56
N ALA A 588 -29.87 10.02 22.49
CA ALA A 588 -28.89 9.04 22.96
C ALA A 588 -28.45 7.98 21.93
N THR A 589 -29.05 7.95 20.74
CA THR A 589 -28.64 7.10 19.61
C THR A 589 -28.83 7.85 18.29
N PRO A 590 -28.10 7.47 17.21
CA PRO A 590 -28.32 8.04 15.88
C PRO A 590 -29.76 7.86 15.36
N LEU A 591 -30.46 6.80 15.78
CA LEU A 591 -31.88 6.60 15.47
C LEU A 591 -32.78 7.60 16.22
N ALA A 592 -32.51 7.87 17.50
CA ALA A 592 -33.28 8.86 18.26
C ALA A 592 -33.05 10.29 17.75
N GLU A 593 -31.85 10.59 17.25
CA GLU A 593 -31.56 11.89 16.59
C GLU A 593 -32.24 11.98 15.22
N LEU A 594 -32.27 10.89 14.44
CA LEU A 594 -33.00 10.85 13.18
C LEU A 594 -34.52 11.00 13.39
N ASP A 595 -35.06 10.43 14.47
CA ASP A 595 -36.47 10.60 14.85
C ASP A 595 -36.77 12.04 15.28
N ARG A 596 -35.84 12.70 15.98
CA ARG A 596 -35.92 14.14 16.31
C ARG A 596 -35.93 15.00 15.04
N ILE A 597 -35.07 14.68 14.07
CA ILE A 597 -35.03 15.34 12.76
C ILE A 597 -36.35 15.10 11.99
N ALA A 598 -36.82 13.85 11.91
CA ALA A 598 -38.07 13.49 11.25
C ALA A 598 -39.29 14.21 11.87
N GLY A 599 -39.31 14.40 13.19
CA GLY A 599 -40.34 15.20 13.88
C GLY A 599 -40.37 16.70 13.50
N THR A 600 -39.35 17.20 12.80
CA THR A 600 -39.23 18.61 12.36
C THR A 600 -39.13 18.78 10.84
N ALA A 601 -39.05 17.69 10.08
CA ALA A 601 -38.74 17.72 8.65
C ALA A 601 -39.98 17.97 7.77
N PRO A 602 -39.84 18.68 6.63
CA PRO A 602 -40.91 18.85 5.63
C PRO A 602 -41.48 17.50 5.15
N PRO A 603 -42.78 17.44 4.80
CA PRO A 603 -43.43 16.18 4.39
C PRO A 603 -42.76 15.50 3.19
N GLU A 604 -42.13 16.27 2.30
CA GLU A 604 -41.37 15.80 1.14
C GLU A 604 -40.11 14.98 1.52
N MET A 605 -39.52 15.24 2.70
CA MET A 605 -38.32 14.55 3.18
C MET A 605 -38.62 13.28 3.98
N GLN A 606 -39.85 13.13 4.50
CA GLN A 606 -40.25 11.99 5.32
C GLN A 606 -39.97 10.62 4.67
N PRO A 607 -40.19 10.39 3.35
CA PRO A 607 -39.86 9.11 2.72
C PRO A 607 -38.35 8.82 2.65
N ALA A 608 -37.50 9.85 2.64
CA ALA A 608 -36.05 9.69 2.66
C ALA A 608 -35.55 9.38 4.07
N LEU A 609 -36.06 10.10 5.09
CA LEU A 609 -35.74 9.86 6.50
C LEU A 609 -36.23 8.48 6.96
N ALA A 610 -37.41 8.03 6.54
CA ALA A 610 -37.90 6.68 6.81
C ALA A 610 -37.00 5.58 6.21
N ARG A 611 -36.51 5.76 4.96
CA ARG A 611 -35.54 4.84 4.36
C ARG A 611 -34.21 4.82 5.14
N LEU A 612 -33.71 5.99 5.54
CA LEU A 612 -32.48 6.10 6.33
C LEU A 612 -32.65 5.46 7.72
N ARG A 613 -33.82 5.62 8.36
CA ARG A 613 -34.15 4.98 9.64
C ARG A 613 -34.09 3.46 9.54
N ASN A 614 -34.70 2.89 8.51
CA ASN A 614 -34.68 1.44 8.29
C ASN A 614 -33.25 0.96 8.04
N LEU A 615 -32.49 1.61 7.16
CA LEU A 615 -31.08 1.25 6.89
C LEU A 615 -30.17 1.33 8.12
N LEU A 616 -30.37 2.33 8.99
CA LEU A 616 -29.64 2.43 10.26
C LEU A 616 -30.08 1.37 11.27
N SER A 617 -31.39 1.06 11.34
CA SER A 617 -31.93 0.00 12.20
C SER A 617 -31.42 -1.38 11.77
N ASP A 618 -31.48 -1.69 10.48
CA ASP A 618 -30.99 -2.95 9.90
C ASP A 618 -29.49 -3.12 10.15
N ARG A 619 -28.72 -2.03 10.01
CA ARG A 619 -27.28 -2.01 10.30
C ARG A 619 -26.98 -2.18 11.79
N GLN A 620 -27.73 -1.52 12.68
CA GLN A 620 -27.58 -1.69 14.13
C GLN A 620 -27.91 -3.15 14.52
N SER A 621 -29.03 -3.69 14.06
CA SER A 621 -29.40 -5.09 14.32
C SER A 621 -28.46 -6.10 13.65
N ALA A 622 -27.74 -5.75 12.58
CA ALA A 622 -26.65 -6.56 12.04
C ALA A 622 -25.40 -6.52 12.94
N GLN A 623 -25.03 -5.34 13.43
CA GLN A 623 -23.90 -5.15 14.35
C GLN A 623 -24.13 -5.83 15.72
N GLU A 624 -25.35 -5.78 16.24
CA GLU A 624 -25.76 -6.49 17.46
C GLU A 624 -25.67 -8.02 17.28
N ARG A 625 -26.14 -8.56 16.15
CA ARG A 625 -25.97 -9.98 15.80
C ARG A 625 -24.50 -10.38 15.69
N GLN A 626 -23.67 -9.58 15.02
CA GLN A 626 -22.23 -9.83 14.89
C GLN A 626 -21.52 -9.80 16.25
N ARG A 627 -21.91 -8.87 17.15
CA ARG A 627 -21.40 -8.82 18.53
C ARG A 627 -21.75 -10.08 19.32
N ALA A 628 -23.01 -10.53 19.25
CA ALA A 628 -23.47 -11.74 19.93
C ALA A 628 -22.75 -13.00 19.41
N GLU A 629 -22.53 -13.10 18.10
CA GLU A 629 -21.77 -14.19 17.47
C GLU A 629 -20.30 -14.20 17.93
N VAL A 630 -19.64 -13.03 17.98
CA VAL A 630 -18.26 -12.92 18.49
C VAL A 630 -18.19 -13.28 19.98
N LEU A 631 -19.18 -12.88 20.79
CA LEU A 631 -19.24 -13.24 22.21
C LEU A 631 -19.46 -14.75 22.41
N GLU A 632 -20.38 -15.38 21.66
CA GLU A 632 -20.59 -16.82 21.74
C GLU A 632 -19.33 -17.59 21.31
N ASN A 633 -18.69 -17.20 20.20
CA ASN A 633 -17.43 -17.82 19.79
C ASN A 633 -16.30 -17.65 20.83
N THR A 634 -16.24 -16.50 21.51
CA THR A 634 -15.27 -16.26 22.58
C THR A 634 -15.56 -17.10 23.83
N ALA A 635 -16.84 -17.25 24.20
CA ALA A 635 -17.26 -18.12 25.31
C ALA A 635 -17.06 -19.62 24.98
N ARG A 636 -17.26 -20.01 23.72
CA ARG A 636 -17.00 -21.35 23.20
C ARG A 636 -15.50 -21.68 23.22
N ALA A 637 -14.65 -20.70 22.93
CA ALA A 637 -13.20 -20.83 23.05
C ALA A 637 -12.73 -21.08 24.50
N LEU A 638 -13.42 -20.56 25.53
CA LEU A 638 -13.09 -20.86 26.93
C LEU A 638 -13.24 -22.34 27.27
N LEU A 639 -14.27 -23.02 26.74
CA LEU A 639 -14.49 -24.45 26.98
C LEU A 639 -13.36 -25.29 26.37
N TYR A 640 -12.94 -24.98 25.15
CA TYR A 640 -11.80 -25.65 24.49
C TYR A 640 -10.45 -25.32 25.15
N GLN A 641 -10.28 -24.12 25.70
CA GLN A 641 -9.09 -23.75 26.48
C GLN A 641 -9.06 -24.51 27.83
N ALA A 642 -10.19 -24.69 28.51
CA ALA A 642 -10.29 -25.53 29.70
C ALA A 642 -9.95 -27.00 29.39
N GLU A 643 -10.47 -27.54 28.29
CA GLU A 643 -10.13 -28.89 27.84
C GLU A 643 -8.65 -29.04 27.44
N THR A 644 -8.04 -27.98 26.91
CA THR A 644 -6.59 -27.93 26.62
C THR A 644 -5.75 -28.04 27.90
N ILE A 645 -6.16 -27.36 28.98
CA ILE A 645 -5.52 -27.47 30.31
C ILE A 645 -5.59 -28.93 30.82
N ARG A 646 -6.75 -29.60 30.66
CA ARG A 646 -6.90 -31.03 31.00
C ARG A 646 -6.02 -31.93 30.15
N GLY A 647 -5.92 -31.65 28.84
CA GLY A 647 -5.07 -32.39 27.92
C GLY A 647 -3.58 -32.34 28.31
N PHE A 648 -3.07 -31.19 28.75
CA PHE A 648 -1.71 -31.10 29.28
C PHE A 648 -1.56 -31.78 30.65
N ALA A 649 -2.54 -31.64 31.54
CA ALA A 649 -2.52 -32.31 32.84
C ALA A 649 -2.52 -33.85 32.73
N PHE A 650 -3.30 -34.40 31.80
CA PHE A 650 -3.30 -35.82 31.48
C PHE A 650 -1.95 -36.28 30.91
N ARG A 651 -1.37 -35.56 29.95
CA ARG A 651 -0.04 -35.86 29.39
C ARG A 651 1.06 -35.87 30.46
N TYR A 652 1.04 -34.89 31.38
CA TYR A 652 1.94 -34.86 32.54
C TYR A 652 1.72 -36.10 33.43
N PHE A 653 0.47 -36.36 33.82
CA PHE A 653 0.11 -37.50 34.68
C PHE A 653 0.55 -38.84 34.09
N THR A 654 0.28 -39.11 32.81
CA THR A 654 0.69 -40.35 32.13
C THR A 654 2.21 -40.47 32.05
N LEU A 655 2.94 -39.39 31.71
CA LEU A 655 4.41 -39.43 31.66
C LEU A 655 5.00 -39.71 33.05
N HIS A 656 4.45 -39.08 34.10
CA HIS A 656 4.89 -39.26 35.48
C HIS A 656 4.58 -40.68 36.01
N ALA A 657 3.39 -41.22 35.73
CA ALA A 657 3.01 -42.57 36.11
C ALA A 657 3.91 -43.63 35.44
N ASN A 658 4.12 -43.52 34.13
CA ASN A 658 5.00 -44.42 33.37
C ASN A 658 6.46 -44.36 33.87
N TRP A 659 6.90 -43.21 34.39
CA TRP A 659 8.23 -43.04 34.97
C TRP A 659 8.37 -43.70 36.35
N LEU A 660 7.36 -43.63 37.20
CA LEU A 660 7.33 -44.39 38.46
C LEU A 660 7.38 -45.90 38.20
N GLU A 661 6.56 -46.39 37.27
CA GLU A 661 6.57 -47.81 36.86
C GLU A 661 7.91 -48.24 36.25
N TYR A 662 8.58 -47.34 35.52
CA TYR A 662 9.94 -47.59 35.02
C TYR A 662 10.96 -47.73 36.16
N LEU A 663 10.92 -46.84 37.16
CA LEU A 663 11.81 -46.89 38.33
C LEU A 663 11.60 -48.15 39.17
N GLU A 664 10.35 -48.57 39.38
CA GLU A 664 10.02 -49.81 40.08
C GLU A 664 10.62 -51.06 39.39
N LYS A 665 10.68 -51.05 38.05
CA LYS A 665 11.24 -52.15 37.24
C LYS A 665 12.76 -52.14 37.10
N HIS A 666 13.44 -51.04 37.45
CA HIS A 666 14.88 -50.83 37.19
C HIS A 666 15.67 -50.48 38.47
N GLN A 667 15.18 -50.92 39.64
CA GLN A 667 15.84 -50.71 40.94
C GLN A 667 17.30 -51.18 40.91
N GLY A 668 18.22 -50.32 41.38
CA GLY A 668 19.66 -50.60 41.42
C GLY A 668 20.44 -50.27 40.15
N THR A 669 19.83 -49.72 39.10
CA THR A 669 20.53 -49.24 37.90
C THR A 669 20.75 -47.71 37.92
N ASP A 670 21.76 -47.22 37.20
CA ASP A 670 21.95 -45.77 37.02
C ASP A 670 20.95 -45.23 35.99
N THR A 671 19.87 -44.63 36.50
CA THR A 671 18.81 -44.02 35.69
C THR A 671 19.00 -42.52 35.47
N ASN A 672 20.12 -41.89 35.86
CA ASN A 672 20.25 -40.42 35.90
C ASN A 672 20.03 -39.75 34.54
N ALA A 673 20.63 -40.28 33.47
CA ALA A 673 20.50 -39.74 32.11
C ALA A 673 19.11 -40.01 31.48
N ALA A 674 18.34 -40.97 32.01
CA ALA A 674 16.94 -41.18 31.64
C ALA A 674 16.05 -40.19 32.41
N LYS A 675 16.28 -40.06 33.72
CA LYS A 675 15.57 -39.14 34.61
C LYS A 675 15.60 -37.70 34.08
N GLN A 676 16.78 -37.18 33.74
CA GLN A 676 16.93 -35.81 33.23
C GLN A 676 16.05 -35.52 32.00
N LYS A 677 15.88 -36.50 31.11
CA LYS A 677 15.03 -36.37 29.91
C LYS A 677 13.54 -36.44 30.22
N ILE A 678 13.16 -37.14 31.27
CA ILE A 678 11.76 -37.22 31.74
C ILE A 678 11.41 -35.96 32.52
N ASP A 679 12.26 -35.54 33.46
CA ASP A 679 12.10 -34.30 34.22
C ASP A 679 11.95 -33.09 33.28
N GLN A 680 12.80 -32.97 32.24
CA GLN A 680 12.67 -31.93 31.21
C GLN A 680 11.29 -31.97 30.50
N ARG A 681 10.80 -33.15 30.10
CA ARG A 681 9.50 -33.27 29.41
C ARG A 681 8.30 -33.07 30.34
N LEU A 682 8.45 -33.35 31.63
CA LEU A 682 7.46 -33.00 32.65
C LEU A 682 7.39 -31.49 32.83
N ASP A 683 8.54 -30.81 32.93
CA ASP A 683 8.61 -29.35 32.95
C ASP A 683 8.00 -28.72 31.68
N GLU A 684 8.30 -29.24 30.49
CA GLU A 684 7.69 -28.80 29.22
C GLU A 684 6.16 -28.88 29.26
N TYR A 685 5.57 -30.00 29.70
CA TYR A 685 4.11 -30.11 29.84
C TYR A 685 3.55 -29.21 30.95
N TYR A 686 4.29 -28.99 32.03
CA TYR A 686 3.87 -28.10 33.12
C TYR A 686 3.87 -26.62 32.72
N GLN A 687 4.87 -26.17 31.95
CA GLN A 687 4.88 -24.80 31.40
C GLN A 687 3.73 -24.60 30.41
N LEU A 688 3.52 -25.54 29.47
CA LEU A 688 2.41 -25.49 28.51
C LEU A 688 1.04 -25.45 29.20
N LEU A 689 0.87 -26.15 30.32
CA LEU A 689 -0.32 -26.12 31.17
C LEU A 689 -0.55 -24.73 31.80
N LEU A 690 0.49 -24.09 32.34
CA LEU A 690 0.40 -22.72 32.89
C LEU A 690 0.13 -21.69 31.80
N THR A 691 0.75 -21.82 30.63
CA THR A 691 0.48 -20.99 29.44
C THR A 691 -0.99 -21.11 29.00
N ALA A 692 -1.54 -22.33 28.94
CA ALA A 692 -2.95 -22.55 28.63
C ALA A 692 -3.88 -21.92 29.69
N ALA A 693 -3.55 -22.02 30.98
CA ALA A 693 -4.29 -21.37 32.05
C ALA A 693 -4.28 -19.83 31.94
N ASN A 694 -3.20 -19.25 31.42
CA ASN A 694 -3.11 -17.81 31.18
C ASN A 694 -3.96 -17.35 29.99
N TYR A 695 -3.97 -18.10 28.89
CA TYR A 695 -4.86 -17.83 27.75
C TYR A 695 -6.35 -17.97 28.13
N TYR A 696 -6.68 -18.96 28.96
CA TYR A 696 -8.00 -19.09 29.58
C TYR A 696 -8.35 -17.84 30.42
N LYS A 697 -7.45 -17.40 31.32
CA LYS A 697 -7.66 -16.19 32.13
C LYS A 697 -7.89 -14.93 31.28
N SER A 698 -7.13 -14.75 30.21
CA SER A 698 -7.27 -13.61 29.29
C SER A 698 -8.57 -13.65 28.49
N THR A 699 -9.03 -14.84 28.08
CA THR A 699 -10.32 -14.99 27.39
C THR A 699 -11.49 -14.84 28.36
N LEU A 700 -11.30 -15.21 29.63
CA LEU A 700 -12.30 -15.10 30.69
C LEU A 700 -12.60 -13.64 31.05
N ALA A 701 -11.60 -12.76 31.03
CA ALA A 701 -11.77 -11.31 31.21
C ALA A 701 -12.83 -10.76 30.23
N ARG A 702 -12.59 -10.95 28.93
CA ARG A 702 -13.44 -10.49 27.83
C ARG A 702 -14.88 -11.00 27.90
N VAL A 703 -15.09 -12.24 28.36
CA VAL A 703 -16.45 -12.79 28.56
C VAL A 703 -17.08 -12.29 29.87
N SER A 704 -16.29 -11.99 30.90
CA SER A 704 -16.79 -11.43 32.16
C SER A 704 -17.25 -9.98 32.04
N GLU A 705 -16.69 -9.23 31.09
CA GLU A 705 -17.03 -7.82 30.76
C GLU A 705 -18.36 -7.67 30.00
N ALA A 706 -18.86 -8.73 29.34
CA ALA A 706 -20.15 -8.71 28.64
C ALA A 706 -21.35 -8.76 29.60
N GLU A 707 -22.57 -8.54 29.09
CA GLU A 707 -23.78 -8.46 29.91
C GLU A 707 -24.08 -9.79 30.64
N PRO A 708 -24.43 -9.78 31.95
CA PRO A 708 -24.64 -11.01 32.70
C PRO A 708 -25.76 -11.91 32.15
N ALA A 709 -26.82 -11.32 31.59
CA ALA A 709 -27.93 -12.06 31.00
C ALA A 709 -27.54 -12.74 29.67
N GLU A 710 -26.87 -12.01 28.78
CA GLU A 710 -26.38 -12.50 27.48
C GLU A 710 -25.41 -13.68 27.66
N VAL A 711 -24.47 -13.56 28.59
CA VAL A 711 -23.53 -14.65 28.93
C VAL A 711 -24.25 -15.84 29.58
N ALA A 712 -25.27 -15.60 30.43
CA ALA A 712 -26.02 -16.69 31.04
C ALA A 712 -26.83 -17.52 30.02
N ASP A 713 -27.38 -16.87 29.00
CA ASP A 713 -28.09 -17.49 27.87
C ASP A 713 -27.14 -18.30 26.96
N ILE A 714 -25.98 -17.73 26.60
CA ILE A 714 -24.92 -18.45 25.86
C ILE A 714 -24.47 -19.72 26.60
N ILE A 715 -24.14 -19.61 27.89
CA ILE A 715 -23.78 -20.78 28.70
C ILE A 715 -24.99 -21.73 28.88
N GLY A 716 -26.22 -21.22 28.84
CA GLY A 716 -27.45 -22.00 28.75
C GLY A 716 -27.50 -22.89 27.52
N ARG A 717 -27.24 -22.34 26.32
CA ARG A 717 -27.12 -23.10 25.06
C ARG A 717 -26.04 -24.17 25.16
N PHE A 718 -24.85 -23.84 25.66
CA PHE A 718 -23.78 -24.84 25.79
C PHE A 718 -24.15 -26.03 26.69
N ARG A 719 -24.95 -25.83 27.76
CA ARG A 719 -25.46 -26.94 28.58
C ARG A 719 -26.46 -27.85 27.85
N GLN A 720 -27.19 -27.31 26.86
CA GLN A 720 -28.08 -28.09 26.00
C GLN A 720 -27.30 -28.82 24.90
N GLU A 721 -26.32 -28.15 24.29
CA GLU A 721 -25.44 -28.70 23.25
C GLU A 721 -24.63 -29.90 23.77
N TYR A 722 -23.93 -29.74 24.90
CA TYR A 722 -23.15 -30.80 25.54
C TYR A 722 -23.99 -31.62 26.53
N SER A 723 -25.18 -32.07 26.12
CA SER A 723 -26.11 -32.84 26.97
C SER A 723 -25.95 -34.38 26.87
N ALA A 724 -25.31 -34.91 25.83
CA ALA A 724 -25.15 -36.35 25.60
C ALA A 724 -24.23 -37.05 26.63
N ASP A 725 -24.33 -38.38 26.78
CA ASP A 725 -23.53 -39.14 27.76
C ASP A 725 -22.21 -39.73 27.21
N ASP A 726 -21.64 -39.07 26.20
CA ASP A 726 -20.27 -39.36 25.74
C ASP A 726 -19.21 -38.68 26.63
N SER A 727 -17.94 -39.04 26.44
CA SER A 727 -16.81 -38.50 27.22
C SER A 727 -16.54 -37.01 26.99
N LEU A 728 -16.70 -36.52 25.75
CA LEU A 728 -16.46 -35.11 25.43
C LEU A 728 -17.57 -34.24 26.05
N SER A 729 -18.83 -34.62 25.89
CA SER A 729 -19.95 -33.90 26.51
C SER A 729 -19.86 -33.90 28.04
N ARG A 730 -19.42 -35.01 28.66
CA ARG A 730 -19.17 -35.08 30.10
C ARG A 730 -18.07 -34.09 30.53
N HIS A 731 -16.93 -34.08 29.84
CA HIS A 731 -15.86 -33.12 30.09
C HIS A 731 -16.35 -31.67 29.88
N MET A 732 -17.13 -31.40 28.84
CA MET A 732 -17.63 -30.05 28.55
C MET A 732 -18.65 -29.56 29.58
N ARG A 733 -19.52 -30.42 30.13
CA ARG A 733 -20.37 -30.07 31.29
C ARG A 733 -19.56 -29.65 32.51
N GLU A 734 -18.46 -30.34 32.80
CA GLU A 734 -17.56 -29.96 33.88
C GLU A 734 -16.80 -28.65 33.56
N ASN A 735 -16.32 -28.46 32.33
CA ASN A 735 -15.68 -27.21 31.89
C ASN A 735 -16.66 -26.02 32.01
N ILE A 736 -17.95 -26.21 31.69
CA ILE A 736 -19.00 -25.22 31.90
C ILE A 736 -19.14 -24.88 33.39
N ALA A 737 -19.16 -25.88 34.28
CA ALA A 737 -19.25 -25.63 35.73
C ALA A 737 -18.03 -24.86 36.27
N SER A 738 -16.83 -25.14 35.76
CA SER A 738 -15.62 -24.36 36.07
C SER A 738 -15.70 -22.93 35.50
N VAL A 739 -16.20 -22.75 34.27
CA VAL A 739 -16.42 -21.42 33.66
C VAL A 739 -17.47 -20.62 34.45
N ASP A 740 -18.59 -21.22 34.85
CA ASP A 740 -19.61 -20.59 35.72
C ASP A 740 -18.98 -20.08 37.03
N LYS A 741 -18.15 -20.91 37.67
CA LYS A 741 -17.43 -20.56 38.90
C LYS A 741 -16.48 -19.38 38.67
N HIS A 742 -15.68 -19.45 37.60
CA HIS A 742 -14.68 -18.44 37.28
C HIS A 742 -15.30 -17.10 36.82
N LEU A 743 -16.39 -17.11 36.05
CA LEU A 743 -17.11 -15.88 35.67
C LEU A 743 -17.70 -15.18 36.90
N LYS A 744 -18.28 -15.94 37.84
CA LYS A 744 -18.79 -15.38 39.12
C LYS A 744 -17.66 -14.80 39.97
N ALA A 745 -16.51 -15.47 40.05
CA ALA A 745 -15.34 -14.94 40.75
C ALA A 745 -14.78 -13.68 40.07
N ALA A 746 -14.58 -13.69 38.75
CA ALA A 746 -14.07 -12.55 37.99
C ALA A 746 -14.95 -11.29 38.14
N ARG A 747 -16.28 -11.44 38.12
CA ARG A 747 -17.23 -10.32 38.30
C ARG A 747 -17.37 -9.83 39.74
N SER A 748 -17.09 -10.65 40.76
CA SER A 748 -17.26 -10.29 42.18
C SER A 748 -15.97 -9.93 42.92
N GLN A 749 -14.82 -10.38 42.42
CA GLN A 749 -13.50 -10.23 43.05
C GLN A 749 -12.45 -9.64 42.08
N GLY A 750 -12.84 -9.36 40.84
CA GLY A 750 -11.96 -8.95 39.75
C GLY A 750 -11.18 -10.12 39.15
N ILE A 751 -10.89 -10.05 37.84
CA ILE A 751 -10.11 -11.07 37.13
C ILE A 751 -8.71 -11.28 37.77
N ALA A 752 -8.15 -10.25 38.43
CA ALA A 752 -6.88 -10.32 39.14
C ALA A 752 -6.83 -11.47 40.16
N ALA A 753 -7.91 -11.67 40.94
CA ALA A 753 -7.99 -12.64 42.05
C ALA A 753 -7.88 -14.11 41.63
N LEU A 754 -8.16 -14.43 40.36
CA LEU A 754 -8.05 -15.79 39.81
C LEU A 754 -6.60 -16.14 39.45
N ASP A 755 -5.84 -16.71 40.38
CA ASP A 755 -4.51 -17.26 40.09
C ASP A 755 -4.57 -18.40 39.06
N GLN A 756 -3.54 -18.52 38.22
CA GLN A 756 -3.40 -19.60 37.23
C GLN A 756 -3.43 -20.98 37.90
N LYS A 757 -2.82 -21.15 39.07
CA LYS A 757 -2.84 -22.44 39.80
C LYS A 757 -4.23 -22.73 40.37
N GLN A 758 -5.03 -21.71 40.67
CA GLN A 758 -6.40 -21.90 41.11
C GLN A 758 -7.31 -22.30 39.96
N ILE A 759 -7.19 -21.64 38.80
CA ILE A 759 -7.83 -22.05 37.54
C ILE A 759 -7.50 -23.52 37.21
N CYS A 760 -6.23 -23.91 37.35
CA CYS A 760 -5.80 -25.29 37.15
C CYS A 760 -6.45 -26.28 38.14
N ARG A 761 -6.49 -25.95 39.44
CA ARG A 761 -7.16 -26.79 40.47
C ARG A 761 -8.66 -26.95 40.23
N ASP A 762 -9.31 -25.94 39.65
CA ASP A 762 -10.74 -25.91 39.41
C ASP A 762 -11.18 -26.51 38.05
N ILE A 763 -10.23 -26.85 37.18
CA ILE A 763 -10.47 -27.49 35.87
C ILE A 763 -9.93 -28.93 35.82
N ILE A 764 -8.78 -29.20 36.44
CA ILE A 764 -8.07 -30.48 36.33
C ILE A 764 -8.65 -31.52 37.33
N PRO A 765 -9.02 -32.73 36.87
CA PRO A 765 -9.46 -33.81 37.75
C PRO A 765 -8.43 -34.16 38.84
N ASP A 766 -8.91 -34.41 40.07
CA ASP A 766 -8.09 -34.65 41.27
C ASP A 766 -7.03 -35.77 41.09
N VAL A 767 -7.28 -36.74 40.22
CA VAL A 767 -6.35 -37.83 39.89
C VAL A 767 -5.09 -37.29 39.21
N HIS A 768 -5.24 -36.42 38.21
CA HIS A 768 -4.12 -35.79 37.51
C HIS A 768 -3.48 -34.68 38.37
N LEU A 769 -4.31 -33.95 39.13
CA LEU A 769 -3.88 -32.85 40.00
C LEU A 769 -2.86 -33.31 41.06
N LYS A 770 -2.95 -34.55 41.54
CA LYS A 770 -2.02 -35.15 42.53
C LYS A 770 -0.59 -35.36 42.00
N ALA A 771 -0.40 -35.49 40.69
CA ALA A 771 0.93 -35.67 40.10
C ALA A 771 1.65 -34.34 39.82
N LEU A 772 0.90 -33.25 39.64
CA LEU A 772 1.46 -31.94 39.26
C LEU A 772 2.16 -31.26 40.45
N PRO A 773 3.23 -30.49 40.23
CA PRO A 773 3.99 -29.77 41.28
C PRO A 773 3.26 -28.53 41.84
N LEU A 774 1.92 -28.54 41.82
CA LEU A 774 1.03 -27.48 42.28
C LEU A 774 0.92 -27.49 43.82
N LYS A 775 1.96 -27.01 44.51
CA LYS A 775 2.02 -26.86 45.98
C LYS A 775 0.68 -26.36 46.56
N LYS A 776 0.23 -26.97 47.66
CA LYS A 776 -1.15 -26.87 48.17
C LYS A 776 -1.19 -26.28 49.59
N ARG A 777 -2.20 -25.43 49.84
CA ARG A 777 -2.60 -24.85 51.14
C ARG A 777 -1.53 -24.06 51.91
N GLU A 778 -1.52 -22.75 51.69
CA GLU A 778 -1.58 -21.84 52.85
C GLU A 778 -3.00 -21.96 53.45
N GLY A 779 -3.09 -21.95 54.79
CA GLY A 779 -4.29 -22.38 55.50
C GLY A 779 -4.08 -22.45 57.01
N ARG A 780 -3.91 -21.28 57.61
CA ARG A 780 -4.20 -20.96 59.01
C ARG A 780 -4.94 -19.64 59.03
#